data_AF-A0A2G8JPB1-F1
#
_entry.id   AF-A0A2G8JPB1-F1
#
_cell.length_a   1.000
_cell.length_b   1.000
_cell.length_c   1.000
_cell.angle_alpha   90.00
_cell.angle_beta   90.00
_cell.angle_gamma   90.00
#
_symmetry.space_group_name_H-M   'P 1'
#
loop_
_entity.id
_entity.type
_entity.pdbx_description
1 polymer ?
#
loop_
_entity_poly.entity_id
_entity_poly.type
_entity_poly.pdbx_seq_one_letter_code
_entity_poly.pdbx_strand_id
1 'polypeptide(L)'
;MIDLEAIFEKLENEIREVNSNQEALKRNFLELTELKHILRKTQHFFDEAANSAAPDSNPTQLDSNSTLNIENPSVGQFVAGAIERERLPAFEQMLWRVCRGNVYLRHAQIETQLKDPSTGDEMLKNVFIIFFQGDQLKSRVKMICEGFRAMLYPCPETQSERREMAMGVMTRLEDFQAVLRQTEEHRMLVLVSAARKLSVWFIKVRKLKAIYHTMNLFNLDVTQKCLIAECWCPVTDLHLIQLALRRGTERSGSSVPSILNRVDTEEAPPTYNKTNKFTSVFQAIVDSYGISTYREVNPAPYAIITFPFLFSVMFGDLGHGAIMAIFALWMIVKEKPLANTLGKNEMLAPIYDGRYIVFLMGLFSIYAGFIYNDLFSKSINIFGSAWDVSGQGFSKADLAGDWSLQLDPRKTSIEGYVYPFGIDPIWQVAENKLSFLNSFKMKISVIFGVSQMTFGVFLSFLNHRYFRSNLNVFCEFVPGMIFLLSIFGYLVFMIVAKWFLFDATSSGQAPSLIITLIDMVMMGGADPPLYGDDLGKRQTTIQTLLVVTAVLCAPWMLFAKPYILKKRNDKKVARDRNIRRLGPGAVDEHASLINLEEMGGEESDLDPTVTYHGTEDQVGPGHSGEHEEKFDFGEVFVHQAIHTIEFCLGCVSHTASYLRLWALSLAHADQRNCSRDHPDMGYICSLGHPYLRYPSLHGRSVCISSHSSASLSVHSHYTHCSNLRHSVEAVKVCSIINYVLQPSCMMLQPSCKMLQPGCKMLQPSCMMLQSGCMMLQFGCMML
;
A
#
# COMPACT_ATOMS: atom_id res chain seq x y z
N MET A 1 -39.34 -10.62 -2.68
CA MET A 1 -38.25 -10.57 -3.67
C MET A 1 -38.84 -10.21 -5.01
N ILE A 2 -39.78 -11.02 -5.48
CA ILE A 2 -40.61 -10.78 -6.67
C ILE A 2 -41.20 -9.36 -6.69
N ASP A 3 -41.78 -8.89 -5.59
CA ASP A 3 -42.32 -7.52 -5.53
C ASP A 3 -41.24 -6.44 -5.73
N LEU A 4 -40.02 -6.68 -5.23
CA LEU A 4 -38.92 -5.73 -5.36
C LEU A 4 -38.37 -5.73 -6.79
N GLU A 5 -38.23 -6.90 -7.39
CA GLU A 5 -37.85 -7.07 -8.80
C GLU A 5 -38.86 -6.40 -9.73
N ALA A 6 -40.16 -6.63 -9.53
CA ALA A 6 -41.21 -5.97 -10.30
C ALA A 6 -41.17 -4.44 -10.19
N ILE A 7 -40.88 -3.91 -8.99
CA ILE A 7 -40.69 -2.46 -8.80
C ILE A 7 -39.45 -1.96 -9.55
N PHE A 8 -38.35 -2.73 -9.51
CA PHE A 8 -37.11 -2.37 -10.20
C PHE A 8 -37.29 -2.39 -11.72
N GLU A 9 -37.86 -3.45 -12.28
CA GLU A 9 -38.14 -3.56 -13.71
C GLU A 9 -39.04 -2.43 -14.19
N LYS A 10 -40.09 -2.12 -13.42
CA LYS A 10 -40.98 -1.00 -13.75
C LYS A 10 -40.22 0.33 -13.78
N LEU A 11 -39.43 0.61 -12.76
CA LEU A 11 -38.66 1.85 -12.65
C LEU A 11 -37.57 1.95 -13.73
N GLU A 12 -36.90 0.84 -14.04
CA GLU A 12 -35.92 0.76 -15.11
C GLU A 12 -36.55 1.06 -16.46
N ASN A 13 -37.69 0.43 -16.76
CA ASN A 13 -38.43 0.65 -18.00
C ASN A 13 -38.89 2.11 -18.12
N GLU A 14 -39.43 2.69 -17.04
CA GLU A 14 -39.87 4.09 -17.00
C GLU A 14 -38.70 5.06 -17.26
N ILE A 15 -37.54 4.85 -16.61
CA ILE A 15 -36.35 5.70 -16.82
C ILE A 15 -35.80 5.53 -18.23
N ARG A 16 -35.78 4.30 -18.76
CA ARG A 16 -35.27 4.01 -20.11
C ARG A 16 -36.14 4.66 -21.18
N GLU A 17 -37.46 4.60 -21.02
CA GLU A 17 -38.42 5.27 -21.90
C GLU A 17 -38.25 6.79 -21.85
N VAL A 18 -38.17 7.38 -20.65
CA VAL A 18 -37.95 8.83 -20.48
C VAL A 18 -36.63 9.28 -21.11
N ASN A 19 -35.56 8.50 -20.96
CA ASN A 19 -34.26 8.81 -21.57
C ASN A 19 -34.32 8.75 -23.10
N SER A 20 -34.97 7.73 -23.68
CA SER A 20 -35.13 7.61 -25.13
C SER A 20 -35.96 8.76 -25.71
N ASN A 21 -37.06 9.11 -25.05
CA ASN A 21 -37.90 10.24 -25.43
C ASN A 21 -37.14 11.57 -25.33
N GLN A 22 -36.33 11.75 -24.27
CA GLN A 22 -35.53 12.96 -24.09
C GLN A 22 -34.43 13.10 -25.16
N GLU A 23 -33.78 12.01 -25.54
CA GLU A 23 -32.78 12.00 -26.62
C GLU A 23 -33.42 12.39 -27.96
N ALA A 24 -34.58 11.81 -28.29
CA ALA A 24 -35.34 12.16 -29.49
C ALA A 24 -35.77 13.64 -29.50
N LEU A 25 -36.26 14.16 -28.36
CA LEU A 25 -36.64 15.57 -28.23
C LEU A 25 -35.44 16.51 -28.39
N LYS A 26 -34.28 16.18 -27.80
CA LYS A 26 -33.04 16.96 -27.95
C LYS A 26 -32.53 16.96 -29.38
N ARG A 27 -32.64 15.84 -30.09
CA ARG A 27 -32.29 15.74 -31.52
C ARG A 27 -33.18 16.64 -32.38
N ASN A 28 -34.50 16.56 -32.20
CA ASN A 28 -35.44 17.42 -32.94
C ASN A 28 -35.22 18.91 -32.62
N PHE A 29 -34.93 19.24 -31.36
CA PHE A 29 -34.61 20.60 -30.94
C PHE A 29 -33.31 21.12 -31.58
N LEU A 30 -32.29 20.26 -31.68
CA LEU A 30 -31.05 20.59 -32.38
C LEU A 30 -31.29 20.89 -33.86
N GLU A 31 -32.06 20.03 -34.55
CA GLU A 31 -32.40 20.19 -35.96
C GLU A 31 -33.17 21.49 -36.24
N LEU A 32 -34.14 21.84 -35.39
CA LEU A 32 -34.88 23.11 -35.49
C LEU A 32 -34.01 24.33 -35.18
N THR A 33 -33.07 24.20 -34.24
CA THR A 33 -32.12 25.28 -33.90
C THR A 33 -31.18 25.56 -35.07
N GLU A 34 -30.67 24.51 -35.73
CA GLU A 34 -29.90 24.64 -36.96
C GLU A 34 -30.71 25.34 -38.06
N LEU A 35 -31.95 24.90 -38.30
CA LEU A 35 -32.84 25.51 -39.27
C LEU A 35 -33.09 27.01 -38.99
N LYS A 36 -33.31 27.38 -37.72
CA LYS A 36 -33.45 28.79 -37.30
C LYS A 36 -32.22 29.62 -37.66
N HIS A 37 -31.02 29.10 -37.42
CA HIS A 37 -29.78 29.79 -37.78
C HIS A 37 -29.59 29.88 -39.29
N ILE A 38 -29.97 28.84 -40.04
CA ILE A 38 -29.94 28.83 -41.51
C ILE A 38 -30.84 29.92 -42.06
N LEU A 39 -32.11 29.97 -41.65
CA LEU A 39 -33.07 30.97 -42.15
C LEU A 39 -32.62 32.40 -41.83
N ARG A 40 -32.06 32.64 -40.64
CA ARG A 40 -31.56 33.97 -40.23
C ARG A 40 -30.31 34.40 -41.01
N LYS A 41 -29.33 33.49 -41.21
CA LYS A 41 -28.07 33.82 -41.90
C LYS A 41 -28.23 33.84 -43.43
N THR A 42 -29.08 32.99 -44.00
CA THR A 42 -29.39 33.02 -45.43
C THR A 42 -30.08 34.32 -45.84
N GLN A 43 -30.97 34.85 -45.01
CA GLN A 43 -31.56 36.17 -45.23
C GLN A 43 -30.50 37.25 -45.43
N HIS A 44 -29.48 37.29 -44.57
CA HIS A 44 -28.35 38.21 -44.69
C HIS A 44 -27.55 38.02 -45.99
N PHE A 45 -27.31 36.78 -46.41
CA PHE A 45 -26.59 36.51 -47.65
C PHE A 45 -27.33 36.97 -48.91
N PHE A 46 -28.66 36.83 -48.93
CA PHE A 46 -29.48 37.33 -50.03
C PHE A 46 -29.59 38.86 -50.02
N ASP A 47 -29.70 39.47 -48.84
CA ASP A 47 -29.75 40.94 -48.70
C ASP A 47 -28.42 41.61 -49.10
N GLU A 48 -27.27 41.00 -48.76
CA GLU A 48 -25.95 41.45 -49.23
C GLU A 48 -25.80 41.34 -50.75
N ALA A 49 -26.29 40.25 -51.35
CA ALA A 49 -26.26 40.05 -52.80
C ALA A 49 -27.14 41.07 -53.55
N ALA A 50 -28.31 41.40 -52.99
CA ALA A 50 -29.20 42.44 -53.53
C ALA A 50 -28.57 43.84 -53.45
N ASN A 51 -27.92 44.18 -52.33
CA ASN A 51 -27.25 45.47 -52.15
C ASN A 51 -25.99 45.62 -53.01
N SER A 52 -25.29 44.51 -53.31
CA SER A 52 -24.11 44.51 -54.19
C SER A 52 -24.45 44.64 -55.68
N ALA A 53 -25.73 44.46 -56.05
CA ALA A 53 -26.22 44.49 -57.43
C ALA A 53 -26.84 45.84 -57.85
N ALA A 54 -26.87 46.85 -56.98
CA ALA A 54 -27.29 48.21 -57.33
C ALA A 54 -26.10 48.98 -57.94
N PRO A 55 -26.13 49.40 -59.22
CA PRO A 55 -25.04 50.16 -59.83
C PRO A 55 -25.11 51.65 -59.42
N ASP A 56 -23.96 52.20 -59.03
CA ASP A 56 -23.69 53.64 -58.99
C ASP A 56 -23.98 54.26 -60.38
N SER A 57 -24.97 55.14 -60.47
CA SER A 57 -25.27 55.87 -61.70
C SER A 57 -24.94 57.37 -61.55
N ASN A 58 -23.75 57.77 -61.98
CA ASN A 58 -23.49 59.11 -62.51
C ASN A 58 -24.04 59.16 -63.96
N PRO A 59 -24.87 60.15 -64.36
CA PRO A 59 -25.44 60.16 -65.70
C PRO A 59 -24.55 60.96 -66.66
N THR A 60 -24.10 60.34 -67.75
CA THR A 60 -23.72 61.08 -68.97
C THR A 60 -24.00 60.25 -70.22
N GLN A 61 -25.16 60.54 -70.82
CA GLN A 61 -25.52 60.60 -72.25
C GLN A 61 -25.18 59.46 -73.26
N LEU A 62 -26.29 58.98 -73.87
CA LEU A 62 -26.51 58.61 -75.30
C LEU A 62 -25.74 57.38 -75.83
N ASP A 63 -26.31 56.35 -76.46
CA ASP A 63 -27.54 56.19 -77.23
C ASP A 63 -28.11 54.76 -77.14
N SER A 64 -29.42 54.70 -77.28
CA SER A 64 -30.30 53.54 -77.30
C SER A 64 -30.21 52.70 -78.58
N ASN A 65 -29.90 51.40 -78.45
CA ASN A 65 -30.54 50.30 -79.18
C ASN A 65 -29.99 48.92 -78.73
N SER A 66 -30.60 48.34 -77.70
CA SER A 66 -30.84 46.89 -77.60
C SER A 66 -31.75 46.64 -76.40
N THR A 67 -32.99 46.28 -76.68
CA THR A 67 -33.93 45.72 -75.72
C THR A 67 -33.41 44.37 -75.24
N LEU A 68 -32.89 44.33 -74.01
CA LEU A 68 -32.92 43.14 -73.17
C LEU A 68 -33.66 43.51 -71.89
N ASN A 69 -34.85 42.93 -71.74
CA ASN A 69 -35.50 42.77 -70.45
C ASN A 69 -34.48 42.14 -69.49
N ILE A 70 -33.95 42.92 -68.56
CA ILE A 70 -33.36 42.35 -67.35
C ILE A 70 -34.54 42.14 -66.40
N GLU A 71 -35.30 41.09 -66.70
CA GLU A 71 -36.03 40.37 -65.66
C GLU A 71 -35.01 39.94 -64.60
N ASN A 72 -35.46 39.96 -63.34
CA ASN A 72 -34.76 39.52 -62.12
C ASN A 72 -33.57 38.59 -62.39
N PRO A 73 -32.39 38.82 -61.78
CA PRO A 73 -31.31 37.85 -61.85
C PRO A 73 -31.86 36.52 -61.33
N SER A 74 -32.01 35.55 -62.24
CA SER A 74 -32.46 34.20 -61.91
C SER A 74 -31.48 33.64 -60.90
N VAL A 75 -31.85 33.65 -59.62
CA VAL A 75 -31.08 33.06 -58.54
C VAL A 75 -30.88 31.60 -58.92
N GLY A 76 -29.63 31.20 -59.17
CA GLY A 76 -29.31 29.80 -59.48
C GLY A 76 -29.83 28.87 -58.37
N GLN A 77 -30.13 27.62 -58.73
CA GLN A 77 -30.53 26.60 -57.75
C GLN A 77 -29.51 26.55 -56.60
N PHE A 78 -30.00 26.49 -55.36
CA PHE A 78 -29.12 26.46 -54.19
C PHE A 78 -29.48 25.33 -53.22
N VAL A 79 -28.51 24.97 -52.38
CA VAL A 79 -28.66 24.03 -51.27
C VAL A 79 -28.09 24.66 -50.01
N ALA A 80 -28.86 24.64 -48.92
CA ALA A 80 -28.45 25.13 -47.61
C ALA A 80 -28.35 23.99 -46.60
N GLY A 81 -27.39 24.08 -45.69
CA GLY A 81 -27.16 23.06 -44.68
C GLY A 81 -26.26 23.51 -43.53
N ALA A 82 -26.05 22.61 -42.58
CA ALA A 82 -25.15 22.79 -41.46
C ALA A 82 -24.09 21.67 -41.42
N ILE A 83 -22.85 22.04 -41.07
CA ILE A 83 -21.71 21.11 -40.98
C ILE A 83 -20.86 21.43 -39.75
N GLU A 84 -20.20 20.43 -39.19
CA GLU A 84 -19.18 20.61 -38.15
C GLU A 84 -18.04 21.51 -38.65
N ARG A 85 -17.61 22.46 -37.80
CA ARG A 85 -16.59 23.45 -38.16
C ARG A 85 -15.25 22.80 -38.56
N GLU A 86 -14.88 21.71 -37.92
CA GLU A 86 -13.63 20.99 -38.18
C GLU A 86 -13.59 20.39 -39.60
N ARG A 87 -14.74 19.99 -40.14
CA ARG A 87 -14.84 19.35 -41.46
C ARG A 87 -14.99 20.34 -42.60
N LEU A 88 -15.23 21.62 -42.31
CA LEU A 88 -15.48 22.66 -43.31
C LEU A 88 -14.32 22.82 -44.33
N PRO A 89 -13.03 22.87 -43.94
CA PRO A 89 -11.94 23.05 -44.91
C PRO A 89 -11.83 21.87 -45.90
N ALA A 90 -12.02 20.64 -45.42
CA ALA A 90 -12.01 19.45 -46.25
C ALA A 90 -13.22 19.40 -47.19
N PHE A 91 -14.39 19.82 -46.70
CA PHE A 91 -15.63 19.92 -47.48
C PHE A 91 -15.50 20.93 -48.63
N GLU A 92 -14.96 22.11 -48.38
CA GLU A 92 -14.73 23.15 -49.40
C GLU A 92 -13.78 22.66 -50.50
N GLN A 93 -12.66 22.04 -50.12
CA GLN A 93 -11.70 21.50 -51.08
C GLN A 93 -12.31 20.40 -51.96
N MET A 94 -13.13 19.52 -51.38
CA MET A 94 -13.80 18.47 -52.14
C MET A 94 -14.84 19.04 -53.11
N LEU A 95 -15.64 20.00 -52.65
CA LEU A 95 -16.64 20.68 -53.47
C LEU A 95 -15.98 21.37 -54.67
N TRP A 96 -14.87 22.07 -54.44
CA TRP A 96 -14.08 22.74 -55.50
C TRP A 96 -13.52 21.75 -56.51
N ARG A 97 -12.92 20.64 -56.06
CA ARG A 97 -12.29 19.62 -56.92
C ARG A 97 -13.30 18.90 -57.81
N VAL A 98 -14.43 18.47 -57.25
CA VAL A 98 -15.46 17.71 -57.99
C VAL A 98 -16.22 18.60 -58.96
N CYS A 99 -16.50 19.84 -58.57
CA CYS A 99 -17.28 20.77 -59.37
C CYS A 99 -16.43 21.67 -60.28
N ARG A 100 -15.09 21.51 -60.26
CA ARG A 100 -14.13 22.29 -61.06
C ARG A 100 -14.29 23.81 -60.93
N GLY A 101 -14.66 24.28 -59.74
CA GLY A 101 -14.91 25.70 -59.47
C GLY A 101 -16.25 26.26 -59.95
N ASN A 102 -17.14 25.44 -60.50
CA ASN A 102 -18.46 25.88 -61.01
C ASN A 102 -19.53 26.06 -59.92
N VAL A 103 -19.12 26.11 -58.65
CA VAL A 103 -20.01 26.12 -57.50
C VAL A 103 -19.54 27.19 -56.52
N TYR A 104 -20.47 28.03 -56.08
CA TYR A 104 -20.18 29.12 -55.15
C TYR A 104 -20.65 28.77 -53.75
N LEU A 105 -19.71 28.63 -52.81
CA LEU A 105 -19.96 28.34 -51.41
C LEU A 105 -19.92 29.64 -50.58
N ARG A 106 -20.96 29.87 -49.79
CA ARG A 106 -20.98 30.88 -48.72
C ARG A 106 -21.23 30.18 -47.40
N HIS A 107 -20.50 30.53 -46.35
CA HIS A 107 -20.69 29.95 -45.03
C HIS A 107 -20.70 31.03 -43.94
N ALA A 108 -21.46 30.80 -42.88
CA ALA A 108 -21.48 31.62 -41.67
C ALA A 108 -21.30 30.74 -40.44
N GLN A 109 -20.57 31.27 -39.46
CA GLN A 109 -20.36 30.59 -38.19
C GLN A 109 -21.60 30.74 -37.30
N ILE A 110 -21.98 29.66 -36.63
CA ILE A 110 -22.90 29.71 -35.50
C ILE A 110 -22.05 30.02 -34.25
N GLU A 111 -22.37 31.12 -33.56
CA GLU A 111 -21.63 31.55 -32.36
C GLU A 111 -22.01 30.72 -31.13
N THR A 112 -23.23 30.21 -31.08
CA THR A 112 -23.71 29.36 -29.99
C THR A 112 -23.19 27.94 -30.14
N GLN A 113 -22.53 27.42 -29.11
CA GLN A 113 -22.15 26.01 -29.01
C GLN A 113 -23.42 25.15 -28.87
N LEU A 114 -23.55 24.14 -29.73
CA LEU A 114 -24.68 23.22 -29.73
C LEU A 114 -24.23 21.90 -29.12
N LYS A 115 -25.03 21.34 -28.21
CA LYS A 115 -24.72 20.04 -27.59
C LYS A 115 -25.19 18.90 -28.48
N ASP A 116 -24.32 17.92 -28.71
CA ASP A 116 -24.74 16.67 -29.36
C ASP A 116 -25.73 15.93 -28.43
N PRO A 117 -26.91 15.52 -28.92
CA PRO A 117 -27.88 14.75 -28.13
C PRO A 117 -27.34 13.39 -27.64
N SER A 118 -26.37 12.80 -28.34
CA SER A 118 -25.88 11.44 -28.07
C SER A 118 -24.60 11.40 -27.23
N THR A 119 -23.63 12.29 -27.49
CA THR A 119 -22.37 12.33 -26.72
C THR A 119 -22.40 13.37 -25.60
N GLY A 120 -23.27 14.38 -25.70
CA GLY A 120 -23.30 15.51 -24.77
C GLY A 120 -22.18 16.52 -25.00
N ASP A 121 -21.33 16.32 -26.01
CA ASP A 121 -20.22 17.21 -26.33
C ASP A 121 -20.69 18.52 -26.94
N GLU A 122 -19.96 19.59 -26.64
CA GLU A 122 -20.21 20.91 -27.20
C GLU A 122 -19.57 21.00 -28.59
N MET A 123 -20.41 21.01 -29.62
CA MET A 123 -19.99 21.07 -31.01
C MET A 123 -20.22 22.47 -31.59
N LEU A 124 -19.22 22.95 -32.33
CA LEU A 124 -19.31 24.17 -33.12
C LEU A 124 -19.67 23.81 -34.56
N LYS A 125 -20.82 24.30 -35.02
CA LYS A 125 -21.28 24.11 -36.39
C LYS A 125 -21.23 25.41 -37.19
N ASN A 126 -21.09 25.27 -38.50
CA ASN A 126 -21.18 26.36 -39.46
C ASN A 126 -22.36 26.08 -40.40
N VAL A 127 -23.11 27.12 -40.71
CA VAL A 127 -24.13 27.10 -41.76
C VAL A 127 -23.46 27.38 -43.10
N PHE A 128 -23.89 26.69 -44.16
CA PHE A 128 -23.46 26.98 -45.51
C PHE A 128 -24.65 27.07 -46.48
N ILE A 129 -24.44 27.82 -47.56
CA ILE A 129 -25.30 27.86 -48.75
C ILE A 129 -24.41 27.70 -49.98
N ILE A 130 -24.83 26.82 -50.88
CA ILE A 130 -24.11 26.47 -52.09
C ILE A 130 -24.99 26.83 -53.29
N PHE A 131 -24.49 27.70 -54.16
CA PHE A 131 -25.14 28.07 -55.42
C PHE A 131 -24.52 27.28 -56.58
N PHE A 132 -25.35 26.72 -57.44
CA PHE A 132 -24.94 25.97 -58.62
C PHE A 132 -25.98 26.11 -59.74
N GLN A 133 -25.59 25.76 -60.97
CA GLN A 133 -26.48 25.79 -62.12
C GLN A 133 -26.49 24.44 -62.81
N GLY A 134 -27.66 23.79 -62.87
CA GLY A 134 -27.88 22.50 -63.54
C GLY A 134 -28.08 21.31 -62.60
N ASP A 135 -28.97 20.39 -62.98
CA ASP A 135 -29.43 19.29 -62.12
C ASP A 135 -28.37 18.20 -61.88
N GLN A 136 -27.43 18.01 -62.81
CA GLN A 136 -26.32 17.06 -62.62
C GLN A 136 -25.39 17.51 -61.47
N LEU A 137 -25.12 18.82 -61.35
CA LEU A 137 -24.33 19.36 -60.24
C LEU A 137 -25.09 19.24 -58.91
N LYS A 138 -26.40 19.45 -58.90
CA LYS A 138 -27.26 19.26 -57.71
C LYS A 138 -27.10 17.87 -57.10
N SER A 139 -27.15 16.83 -57.93
CA SER A 139 -26.99 15.44 -57.46
C SER A 139 -25.60 15.19 -56.85
N ARG A 140 -24.53 15.72 -57.49
CA ARG A 140 -23.15 15.60 -56.99
C ARG A 140 -22.94 16.34 -55.68
N VAL A 141 -23.46 17.57 -55.56
CA VAL A 141 -23.37 18.37 -54.33
C VAL A 141 -24.08 17.67 -53.18
N LYS A 142 -25.29 17.12 -53.41
CA LYS A 142 -26.00 16.34 -52.38
C LYS A 142 -25.22 15.12 -51.90
N MET A 143 -24.62 14.35 -52.81
CA MET A 143 -23.78 13.19 -52.44
C MET A 143 -22.56 13.60 -51.60
N ILE A 144 -21.93 14.75 -51.91
CA ILE A 144 -20.82 15.27 -51.10
C ILE A 144 -21.31 15.69 -49.72
N CYS A 145 -22.44 16.40 -49.63
CA CYS A 145 -23.04 16.79 -48.35
C CYS A 145 -23.34 15.56 -47.47
N GLU A 146 -23.94 14.51 -48.03
CA GLU A 146 -24.21 13.25 -47.34
C GLU A 146 -22.92 12.55 -46.90
N GLY A 147 -21.90 12.51 -47.76
CA GLY A 147 -20.59 11.91 -47.46
C GLY A 147 -19.85 12.55 -46.28
N PHE A 148 -19.97 13.88 -46.13
CA PHE A 148 -19.38 14.62 -45.00
C PHE A 148 -20.29 14.67 -43.75
N ARG A 149 -21.47 14.03 -43.80
CA ARG A 149 -22.53 14.09 -42.77
C ARG A 149 -23.05 15.51 -42.50
N ALA A 150 -23.12 16.33 -43.55
CA ALA A 150 -23.79 17.63 -43.46
C ALA A 150 -25.31 17.45 -43.52
N MET A 151 -26.03 18.13 -42.63
CA MET A 151 -27.50 18.11 -42.62
C MET A 151 -28.02 19.16 -43.59
N LEU A 152 -28.87 18.73 -44.53
CA LEU A 152 -29.48 19.58 -45.55
C LEU A 152 -30.88 20.00 -45.10
N TYR A 153 -31.18 21.28 -45.25
CA TYR A 153 -32.47 21.84 -44.84
C TYR A 153 -33.17 22.52 -46.03
N PRO A 154 -34.50 22.37 -46.16
CA PRO A 154 -35.27 23.08 -47.18
C PRO A 154 -35.32 24.57 -46.83
N CYS A 155 -34.89 25.42 -47.75
CA CYS A 155 -34.91 26.87 -47.59
C CYS A 155 -35.70 27.47 -48.78
N PRO A 156 -36.86 28.10 -48.53
CA PRO A 156 -37.67 28.71 -49.60
C PRO A 156 -36.92 29.81 -50.34
N GLU A 157 -37.22 29.99 -51.62
CA GLU A 157 -36.55 30.99 -52.47
C GLU A 157 -37.06 32.40 -52.18
N THR A 158 -38.38 32.53 -51.96
CA THR A 158 -39.02 33.83 -51.68
C THR A 158 -38.73 34.33 -50.27
N GLN A 159 -38.61 35.66 -50.12
CA GLN A 159 -38.37 36.28 -48.81
C GLN A 159 -39.58 36.14 -47.88
N SER A 160 -40.81 36.22 -48.43
CA SER A 160 -42.04 36.11 -47.66
C SER A 160 -42.23 34.72 -47.04
N GLU A 161 -42.06 33.65 -47.83
CA GLU A 161 -42.18 32.27 -47.32
C GLU A 161 -41.07 31.92 -46.32
N ARG A 162 -39.86 32.47 -46.50
CA ARG A 162 -38.77 32.32 -45.51
C ARG A 162 -39.11 32.96 -44.17
N ARG A 163 -39.72 34.16 -44.17
CA ARG A 163 -40.16 34.82 -42.92
C ARG A 163 -41.28 34.03 -42.24
N GLU A 164 -42.24 33.53 -43.01
CA GLU A 164 -43.32 32.68 -42.49
C GLU A 164 -42.77 31.38 -41.87
N MET A 165 -41.87 30.69 -42.57
CA MET A 165 -41.20 29.49 -42.06
C MET A 165 -40.36 29.79 -40.81
N ALA A 166 -39.66 30.93 -40.76
CA ALA A 166 -38.88 31.34 -39.60
C ALA A 166 -39.77 31.58 -38.36
N MET A 167 -40.92 32.25 -38.54
CA MET A 167 -41.89 32.44 -37.44
C MET A 167 -42.44 31.09 -36.96
N GLY A 168 -42.82 30.20 -37.88
CA GLY A 168 -43.30 28.86 -37.53
C GLY A 168 -42.27 28.00 -36.80
N VAL A 169 -40.98 28.09 -37.19
CA VAL A 169 -39.88 27.41 -36.50
C VAL A 169 -39.65 27.98 -35.11
N MET A 170 -39.75 29.30 -34.92
CA MET A 170 -39.60 29.93 -33.60
C MET A 170 -40.69 29.46 -32.62
N THR A 171 -41.96 29.46 -33.04
CA THR A 171 -43.06 28.97 -32.18
C THR A 171 -42.87 27.50 -31.80
N ARG A 172 -42.52 26.63 -32.76
CA ARG A 172 -42.24 25.22 -32.46
C ARG A 172 -41.07 25.05 -31.50
N LEU A 173 -40.03 25.88 -31.62
CA LEU A 173 -38.86 25.81 -30.75
C LEU A 173 -39.21 26.20 -29.30
N GLU A 174 -40.09 27.17 -29.10
CA GLU A 174 -40.65 27.52 -27.79
C GLU A 174 -41.49 26.36 -27.20
N ASP A 175 -42.35 25.73 -28.01
CA ASP A 175 -43.12 24.56 -27.60
C ASP A 175 -42.21 23.38 -27.18
N PHE A 176 -41.20 23.04 -28.00
CA PHE A 176 -40.22 22.00 -27.68
C PHE A 176 -39.43 22.32 -26.41
N GLN A 177 -39.08 23.58 -26.18
CA GLN A 177 -38.39 24.01 -24.96
C GLN A 177 -39.27 23.82 -23.72
N ALA A 178 -40.58 24.09 -23.82
CA ALA A 178 -41.53 23.83 -22.74
C ALA A 178 -41.65 22.33 -22.42
N VAL A 179 -41.76 21.48 -23.46
CA VAL A 179 -41.83 20.02 -23.31
C VAL A 179 -40.53 19.44 -22.72
N LEU A 180 -39.36 19.91 -23.19
CA LEU A 180 -38.05 19.50 -22.68
C LEU A 180 -37.90 19.81 -21.19
N ARG A 181 -38.33 21.00 -20.76
CA ARG A 181 -38.32 21.38 -19.34
C ARG A 181 -39.22 20.44 -18.52
N GLN A 182 -40.43 20.15 -19.00
CA GLN A 182 -41.36 19.26 -18.29
C GLN A 182 -40.83 17.81 -18.22
N THR A 183 -40.21 17.30 -19.28
CA THR A 183 -39.59 15.96 -19.27
C THR A 183 -38.38 15.90 -18.34
N GLU A 184 -37.57 16.96 -18.30
CA GLU A 184 -36.44 17.04 -17.38
C GLU A 184 -36.87 17.12 -15.91
N GLU A 185 -37.90 17.90 -15.61
CA GLU A 185 -38.50 17.97 -14.27
C GLU A 185 -39.08 16.61 -13.86
N HIS A 186 -39.84 15.95 -14.74
CA HIS A 186 -40.39 14.63 -14.47
C HIS A 186 -39.27 13.60 -14.21
N ARG A 187 -38.23 13.58 -15.03
CA ARG A 187 -37.05 12.73 -14.84
C ARG A 187 -36.37 13.00 -13.50
N MET A 188 -36.19 14.27 -13.14
CA MET A 188 -35.59 14.64 -11.85
C MET A 188 -36.43 14.13 -10.67
N LEU A 189 -37.76 14.25 -10.74
CA LEU A 189 -38.66 13.76 -9.69
C LEU A 189 -38.57 12.24 -9.52
N VAL A 190 -38.58 11.48 -10.63
CA VAL A 190 -38.42 10.02 -10.62
C VAL A 190 -37.06 9.63 -10.02
N LEU A 191 -35.97 10.28 -10.46
CA LEU A 191 -34.63 10.04 -9.95
C LEU A 191 -34.49 10.35 -8.46
N VAL A 192 -35.05 11.46 -7.98
CA VAL A 192 -35.03 11.83 -6.55
C VAL A 192 -35.82 10.84 -5.71
N SER A 193 -36.99 10.40 -6.21
CA SER A 193 -37.80 9.37 -5.55
C SER A 193 -37.06 8.04 -5.44
N ALA A 194 -36.38 7.62 -6.51
CA ALA A 194 -35.56 6.42 -6.56
C ALA A 194 -34.32 6.51 -5.65
N ALA A 195 -33.59 7.63 -5.70
CA ALA A 195 -32.35 7.84 -4.96
C ALA A 195 -32.53 7.69 -3.45
N ARG A 196 -33.68 8.11 -2.90
CA ARG A 196 -34.01 7.96 -1.47
C ARG A 196 -34.11 6.50 -1.03
N LYS A 197 -34.55 5.59 -1.91
CA LYS A 197 -34.78 4.17 -1.59
C LYS A 197 -33.61 3.26 -2.00
N LEU A 198 -32.77 3.72 -2.92
CA LEU A 198 -31.71 2.92 -3.54
C LEU A 198 -30.73 2.32 -2.52
N SER A 199 -30.31 3.08 -1.50
CA SER A 199 -29.39 2.60 -0.46
C SER A 199 -29.96 1.42 0.33
N VAL A 200 -31.24 1.48 0.69
CA VAL A 200 -31.95 0.42 1.41
C VAL A 200 -32.10 -0.82 0.53
N TRP A 201 -32.47 -0.63 -0.74
CA TRP A 201 -32.61 -1.74 -1.67
C TRP A 201 -31.28 -2.45 -1.91
N PHE A 202 -30.20 -1.70 -2.05
CA PHE A 202 -28.87 -2.26 -2.24
C PHE A 202 -28.41 -3.11 -1.04
N ILE A 203 -28.67 -2.64 0.18
CA ILE A 203 -28.40 -3.43 1.40
C ILE A 203 -29.23 -4.72 1.42
N LYS A 204 -30.52 -4.65 1.04
CA LYS A 204 -31.40 -5.84 0.98
C LYS A 204 -30.91 -6.86 -0.05
N VAL A 205 -30.59 -6.43 -1.27
CA VAL A 205 -30.10 -7.30 -2.34
C VAL A 205 -28.76 -7.95 -1.96
N ARG A 206 -27.82 -7.18 -1.39
CA ARG A 206 -26.54 -7.72 -0.90
C ARG A 206 -26.73 -8.77 0.21
N LYS A 207 -27.61 -8.51 1.17
CA LYS A 207 -27.95 -9.47 2.24
C LYS A 207 -28.57 -10.74 1.67
N LEU A 208 -29.53 -10.62 0.74
CA LEU A 208 -30.16 -11.76 0.08
C LEU A 208 -29.13 -12.58 -0.70
N LYS A 209 -28.27 -11.94 -1.51
CA LYS A 209 -27.19 -12.61 -2.23
C LYS A 209 -26.27 -13.39 -1.29
N ALA A 210 -25.90 -12.80 -0.16
CA ALA A 210 -25.08 -13.49 0.85
C ALA A 210 -25.80 -14.73 1.42
N ILE A 211 -27.10 -14.62 1.74
CA ILE A 211 -27.89 -15.76 2.25
C ILE A 211 -27.96 -16.89 1.22
N TYR A 212 -28.30 -16.60 -0.04
CA TYR A 212 -28.34 -17.63 -1.08
C TYR A 212 -26.98 -18.24 -1.37
N HIS A 213 -25.91 -17.44 -1.32
CA HIS A 213 -24.56 -17.95 -1.45
C HIS A 213 -24.21 -18.91 -0.31
N THR A 214 -24.56 -18.59 0.94
CA THR A 214 -24.38 -19.50 2.08
C THR A 214 -25.25 -20.75 1.97
N MET A 215 -26.51 -20.63 1.54
CA MET A 215 -27.39 -21.79 1.32
C MET A 215 -26.87 -22.72 0.22
N ASN A 216 -26.16 -22.19 -0.78
CA ASN A 216 -25.54 -22.97 -1.84
C ASN A 216 -24.31 -23.78 -1.38
N LEU A 217 -23.77 -23.49 -0.19
CA LEU A 217 -22.70 -24.28 0.43
C LEU A 217 -23.26 -25.48 1.22
N PHE A 218 -24.57 -25.56 1.41
CA PHE A 218 -25.20 -26.62 2.19
C PHE A 218 -25.55 -27.81 1.31
N ASN A 219 -25.50 -29.00 1.89
CA ASN A 219 -25.94 -30.21 1.22
C ASN A 219 -27.47 -30.35 1.35
N LEU A 220 -28.12 -30.79 0.28
CA LEU A 220 -29.56 -30.96 0.23
C LEU A 220 -29.92 -32.43 0.47
N ASP A 221 -30.61 -32.70 1.58
CA ASP A 221 -31.23 -34.00 1.80
C ASP A 221 -32.59 -34.05 1.08
N VAL A 222 -32.62 -34.81 -0.01
CA VAL A 222 -33.79 -35.00 -0.87
C VAL A 222 -34.95 -35.67 -0.11
N THR A 223 -34.65 -36.47 0.92
CA THR A 223 -35.65 -37.28 1.62
C THR A 223 -36.49 -36.45 2.60
N GLN A 224 -35.83 -35.58 3.39
CA GLN A 224 -36.50 -34.74 4.39
C GLN A 224 -36.76 -33.30 3.91
N LYS A 225 -36.29 -32.93 2.72
CA LYS A 225 -36.26 -31.54 2.22
C LYS A 225 -35.57 -30.59 3.22
N CYS A 226 -34.57 -31.12 3.94
CA CYS A 226 -33.76 -30.38 4.89
C CYS A 226 -32.39 -30.05 4.28
N LEU A 227 -31.80 -28.96 4.74
CA LEU A 227 -30.42 -28.58 4.39
C LEU A 227 -29.50 -29.01 5.53
N ILE A 228 -28.45 -29.74 5.20
CA ILE A 228 -27.40 -30.16 6.12
C ILE A 228 -26.18 -29.27 5.88
N ALA A 229 -25.66 -28.69 6.96
CA ALA A 229 -24.53 -27.79 6.92
C ALA A 229 -23.53 -28.16 8.01
N GLU A 230 -22.28 -28.34 7.62
CA GLU A 230 -21.15 -28.45 8.53
C GLU A 230 -20.51 -27.07 8.67
N CYS A 231 -20.32 -26.60 9.90
CA CYS A 231 -19.73 -25.29 10.13
C CYS A 231 -18.82 -25.26 11.36
N TRP A 232 -17.75 -24.49 11.23
CA TRP A 232 -16.86 -24.19 12.34
C TRP A 232 -17.50 -23.11 13.22
N CYS A 233 -17.68 -23.42 14.50
CA CYS A 233 -18.14 -22.45 15.49
C CYS A 233 -17.25 -22.48 16.75
N PRO A 234 -16.99 -21.31 17.37
CA PRO A 234 -16.27 -21.29 18.63
C PRO A 234 -17.14 -21.93 19.73
N VAL A 235 -16.54 -22.83 20.51
CA VAL A 235 -17.22 -23.57 21.59
C VAL A 235 -17.90 -22.63 22.59
N THR A 236 -17.35 -21.42 22.82
CA THR A 236 -17.93 -20.43 23.74
C THR A 236 -19.28 -19.88 23.28
N ASP A 237 -19.54 -19.84 21.96
CA ASP A 237 -20.69 -19.13 21.41
C ASP A 237 -21.81 -20.10 20.96
N LEU A 238 -21.66 -21.39 21.26
CA LEU A 238 -22.59 -22.44 20.88
C LEU A 238 -24.02 -22.17 21.39
N HIS A 239 -24.16 -21.65 22.62
CA HIS A 239 -25.45 -21.26 23.18
C HIS A 239 -26.12 -20.10 22.42
N LEU A 240 -25.35 -19.14 21.92
CA LEU A 240 -25.88 -18.00 21.16
C LEU A 240 -26.43 -18.47 19.82
N ILE A 241 -25.76 -19.42 19.17
CA ILE A 241 -26.20 -20.02 17.91
C ILE A 241 -27.50 -20.81 18.13
N GLN A 242 -27.57 -21.64 19.18
CA GLN A 242 -28.80 -22.37 19.53
C GLN A 242 -29.99 -21.43 19.78
N LEU A 243 -29.76 -20.30 20.47
CA LEU A 243 -30.81 -19.30 20.71
C LEU A 243 -31.26 -18.62 19.41
N ALA A 244 -30.32 -18.29 18.52
CA ALA A 244 -30.63 -17.71 17.22
C ALA A 244 -31.44 -18.67 16.33
N LEU A 245 -31.08 -19.96 16.34
CA LEU A 245 -31.78 -21.04 15.65
C LEU A 245 -33.21 -21.21 16.17
N ARG A 246 -33.40 -21.28 17.50
CA ARG A 246 -34.74 -21.35 18.13
C ARG A 246 -35.61 -20.15 17.75
N ARG A 247 -35.07 -18.93 17.83
CA ARG A 247 -35.77 -17.71 17.41
C ARG A 247 -36.14 -17.74 15.92
N GLY A 248 -35.30 -18.34 15.08
CA GLY A 248 -35.58 -18.55 13.64
C GLY A 248 -36.75 -19.51 13.42
N THR A 249 -36.79 -20.63 14.15
CA THR A 249 -37.89 -21.60 14.11
C THR A 249 -39.20 -20.99 14.60
N GLU A 250 -39.19 -20.27 15.73
CA GLU A 250 -40.37 -19.60 16.27
C GLU A 250 -40.95 -18.55 15.31
N ARG A 251 -40.09 -17.76 14.67
CA ARG A 251 -40.54 -16.72 13.71
C ARG A 251 -41.05 -17.28 12.40
N SER A 252 -40.50 -18.42 11.96
CA SER A 252 -40.96 -19.08 10.74
C SER A 252 -42.25 -19.87 10.95
N GLY A 253 -42.60 -20.20 12.20
CA GLY A 253 -43.74 -21.05 12.51
C GLY A 253 -43.55 -22.50 12.02
N SER A 254 -42.31 -22.91 11.72
CA SER A 254 -42.00 -24.25 11.26
C SER A 254 -42.19 -25.26 12.39
N SER A 255 -42.79 -26.41 12.08
CA SER A 255 -42.92 -27.54 13.00
C SER A 255 -41.60 -28.28 13.23
N VAL A 256 -40.63 -28.13 12.32
CA VAL A 256 -39.33 -28.82 12.39
C VAL A 256 -38.36 -27.97 13.20
N PRO A 257 -37.87 -28.47 14.36
CA PRO A 257 -36.85 -27.77 15.12
C PRO A 257 -35.53 -27.77 14.37
N SER A 258 -34.78 -26.68 14.49
CA SER A 258 -33.40 -26.62 14.03
C SER A 258 -32.52 -27.45 14.96
N ILE A 259 -31.83 -28.45 14.40
CA ILE A 259 -30.95 -29.36 15.15
C ILE A 259 -29.51 -28.89 14.98
N LEU A 260 -28.79 -28.76 16.10
CA LEU A 260 -27.35 -28.49 16.10
C LEU A 260 -26.66 -29.68 16.78
N ASN A 261 -25.89 -30.45 16.02
CA ASN A 261 -25.09 -31.55 16.54
C ASN A 261 -23.61 -31.19 16.52
N ARG A 262 -22.87 -31.67 17.53
CA ARG A 262 -21.41 -31.57 17.54
C ARG A 262 -20.85 -32.80 16.83
N VAL A 263 -20.09 -32.57 15.76
CA VAL A 263 -19.38 -33.61 15.02
C VAL A 263 -17.90 -33.53 15.40
N ASP A 264 -17.31 -34.66 15.76
CA ASP A 264 -15.87 -34.74 15.97
C ASP A 264 -15.19 -35.06 14.63
N THR A 265 -14.14 -34.29 14.30
CA THR A 265 -13.39 -34.41 13.04
C THR A 265 -11.90 -34.31 13.32
N GLU A 266 -11.10 -34.93 12.46
CA GLU A 266 -9.64 -34.86 12.50
C GLU A 266 -9.09 -33.66 11.71
N GLU A 267 -9.94 -32.96 10.94
CA GLU A 267 -9.54 -31.77 10.19
C GLU A 267 -9.11 -30.64 11.12
N ALA A 268 -8.07 -29.91 10.70
CA ALA A 268 -7.56 -28.78 11.47
C ALA A 268 -8.58 -27.62 11.47
N PRO A 269 -9.13 -27.24 12.64
CA PRO A 269 -10.08 -26.14 12.73
C PRO A 269 -9.42 -24.78 12.43
N PRO A 270 -10.19 -23.78 11.96
CA PRO A 270 -9.69 -22.44 11.73
C PRO A 270 -9.31 -21.73 13.04
N THR A 271 -8.26 -20.91 12.97
CA THR A 271 -7.80 -20.10 14.10
C THR A 271 -8.65 -18.84 14.25
N TYR A 272 -9.17 -18.61 15.46
CA TYR A 272 -9.95 -17.41 15.79
C TYR A 272 -9.40 -16.71 17.04
N ASN A 273 -8.82 -15.53 16.84
CA ASN A 273 -8.31 -14.68 17.91
C ASN A 273 -9.34 -13.60 18.28
N LYS A 274 -9.80 -13.59 19.55
CA LYS A 274 -10.72 -12.56 20.05
C LYS A 274 -9.98 -11.23 20.18
N THR A 275 -10.20 -10.33 19.22
CA THR A 275 -9.58 -8.99 19.23
C THR A 275 -10.51 -7.93 19.77
N ASN A 276 -9.98 -7.04 20.61
CA ASN A 276 -10.60 -5.78 20.96
C ASN A 276 -10.14 -4.71 19.96
N LYS A 277 -10.81 -3.56 19.98
CA LYS A 277 -10.45 -2.38 19.20
C LYS A 277 -8.97 -1.97 19.28
N PHE A 278 -8.34 -2.21 20.43
CA PHE A 278 -6.91 -1.94 20.64
C PHE A 278 -6.02 -3.04 20.04
N THR A 279 -6.36 -4.31 20.26
CA THR A 279 -5.53 -5.45 19.82
C THR A 279 -5.74 -5.83 18.36
N SER A 280 -6.83 -5.41 17.72
CA SER A 280 -7.14 -5.71 16.32
C SER A 280 -6.07 -5.20 15.36
N VAL A 281 -5.47 -4.06 15.67
CA VAL A 281 -4.44 -3.44 14.82
C VAL A 281 -3.14 -4.25 14.87
N PHE A 282 -2.72 -4.65 16.08
CA PHE A 282 -1.54 -5.48 16.27
C PHE A 282 -1.74 -6.89 15.68
N GLN A 283 -2.94 -7.44 15.84
CA GLN A 283 -3.30 -8.73 15.26
C GLN A 283 -3.24 -8.68 13.73
N ALA A 284 -3.77 -7.62 13.10
CA ALA A 284 -3.74 -7.47 11.64
C ALA A 284 -2.31 -7.43 11.08
N ILE A 285 -1.35 -6.83 11.79
CA ILE A 285 0.06 -6.84 11.39
C ILE A 285 0.64 -8.26 11.49
N VAL A 286 0.35 -8.98 12.58
CA VAL A 286 0.79 -10.36 12.77
C VAL A 286 0.20 -11.27 11.68
N ASP A 287 -1.10 -11.18 11.45
CA ASP A 287 -1.82 -11.99 10.46
C ASP A 287 -1.34 -11.70 9.02
N SER A 288 -0.80 -10.50 8.76
CA SER A 288 -0.22 -10.17 7.46
C SER A 288 1.07 -10.94 7.14
N TYR A 289 1.80 -11.39 8.17
CA TYR A 289 2.97 -12.26 8.00
C TYR A 289 2.54 -13.71 7.79
N GLY A 290 1.52 -14.16 8.52
CA GLY A 290 0.92 -15.47 8.37
C GLY A 290 -0.09 -15.74 9.48
N ILE A 291 -1.10 -16.55 9.18
CA ILE A 291 -2.09 -16.98 10.17
C ILE A 291 -1.48 -18.10 11.04
N SER A 292 -1.61 -17.97 12.36
CA SER A 292 -1.12 -18.97 13.31
C SER A 292 -1.91 -20.29 13.20
N THR A 293 -1.25 -21.40 13.51
CA THR A 293 -1.91 -22.71 13.55
C THR A 293 -2.87 -22.82 14.74
N TYR A 294 -3.78 -23.80 14.69
CA TYR A 294 -4.82 -23.92 15.71
C TYR A 294 -4.24 -24.17 17.10
N ARG A 295 -4.64 -23.33 18.07
CA ARG A 295 -4.16 -23.35 19.47
C ARG A 295 -2.65 -23.12 19.64
N GLU A 296 -2.00 -22.51 18.66
CA GLU A 296 -0.65 -22.00 18.80
C GLU A 296 -0.61 -20.73 19.67
N VAL A 297 0.52 -20.49 20.34
CA VAL A 297 0.76 -19.22 21.03
C VAL A 297 0.75 -18.07 20.03
N ASN A 298 -0.23 -17.19 20.18
CA ASN A 298 -0.34 -15.97 19.39
C ASN A 298 0.83 -15.01 19.73
N PRO A 299 1.60 -14.52 18.74
CA PRO A 299 2.68 -13.56 18.99
C PRO A 299 2.19 -12.12 19.21
N ALA A 300 0.93 -11.80 18.88
CA ALA A 300 0.38 -10.44 18.98
C ALA A 300 0.45 -9.81 20.39
N PRO A 301 0.16 -10.53 21.51
CA PRO A 301 0.28 -9.96 22.86
C PRO A 301 1.68 -9.44 23.18
N TYR A 302 2.72 -10.13 22.71
CA TYR A 302 4.10 -9.71 22.91
C TYR A 302 4.48 -8.58 21.95
N ALA A 303 3.97 -8.61 20.71
CA ALA A 303 4.18 -7.56 19.72
C ALA A 303 3.62 -6.20 20.17
N ILE A 304 2.54 -6.16 20.96
CA ILE A 304 1.94 -4.91 21.49
C ILE A 304 2.97 -4.02 22.17
N ILE A 305 3.90 -4.60 22.93
CA ILE A 305 4.92 -3.85 23.69
C ILE A 305 6.27 -3.87 22.97
N THR A 306 6.70 -5.04 22.49
CA THR A 306 8.04 -5.19 21.90
C THR A 306 8.20 -4.42 20.58
N PHE A 307 7.17 -4.37 19.73
CA PHE A 307 7.26 -3.64 18.46
C PHE A 307 7.43 -2.13 18.67
N PRO A 308 6.56 -1.44 19.43
CA PRO A 308 6.77 -0.02 19.74
C PRO A 308 8.07 0.27 20.51
N PHE A 309 8.49 -0.64 21.39
CA PHE A 309 9.74 -0.50 22.14
C PHE A 309 10.96 -0.54 21.23
N LEU A 310 11.07 -1.53 20.33
CA LEU A 310 12.19 -1.62 19.39
C LEU A 310 12.22 -0.44 18.42
N PHE A 311 11.04 0.03 17.99
CA PHE A 311 10.94 1.27 17.23
C PHE A 311 11.48 2.46 18.01
N SER A 312 11.19 2.58 19.30
CA SER A 312 11.69 3.69 20.12
C SER A 312 13.21 3.71 20.29
N VAL A 313 13.86 2.55 20.29
CA VAL A 313 15.34 2.47 20.32
C VAL A 313 15.94 3.06 19.04
N MET A 314 15.27 2.84 17.90
CA MET A 314 15.64 3.40 16.59
C MET A 314 15.32 4.89 16.47
N PHE A 315 14.16 5.31 16.96
CA PHE A 315 13.63 6.67 16.80
C PHE A 315 13.75 7.53 18.07
N GLY A 316 14.64 7.16 19.00
CA GLY A 316 14.72 7.77 20.33
C GLY A 316 15.03 9.27 20.30
N ASP A 317 13.98 10.08 20.30
CA ASP A 317 13.99 11.54 20.44
C ASP A 317 12.73 11.94 21.22
N LEU A 318 12.95 12.78 22.24
CA LEU A 318 11.89 13.28 23.09
C LEU A 318 10.91 14.19 22.31
N GLY A 319 11.42 15.05 21.43
CA GLY A 319 10.64 16.05 20.70
C GLY A 319 9.80 15.45 19.60
N HIS A 320 10.43 14.68 18.70
CA HIS A 320 9.71 13.98 17.63
C HIS A 320 8.73 12.93 18.20
N GLY A 321 9.12 12.23 19.27
CA GLY A 321 8.24 11.33 20.02
C GLY A 321 6.97 12.02 20.53
N ALA A 322 7.12 13.22 21.12
CA ALA A 322 6.00 14.02 21.61
C ALA A 322 5.05 14.46 20.48
N ILE A 323 5.59 14.88 19.33
CA ILE A 323 4.77 15.26 18.17
C ILE A 323 3.95 14.07 17.67
N MET A 324 4.57 12.89 17.52
CA MET A 324 3.87 11.67 17.12
C MET A 324 2.79 11.26 18.13
N ALA A 325 3.09 11.34 19.43
CA ALA A 325 2.15 11.01 20.49
C ALA A 325 0.93 11.95 20.49
N ILE A 326 1.16 13.27 20.31
CA ILE A 326 0.09 14.27 20.22
C ILE A 326 -0.77 14.03 18.97
N PHE A 327 -0.15 13.78 17.81
CA PHE A 327 -0.88 13.49 16.57
C PHE A 327 -1.73 12.20 16.69
N ALA A 328 -1.17 11.15 17.27
CA ALA A 328 -1.90 9.90 17.51
C ALA A 328 -3.02 10.09 18.54
N LEU A 329 -2.79 10.86 19.61
CA LEU A 329 -3.81 11.21 20.59
C LEU A 329 -4.97 11.97 19.95
N TRP A 330 -4.67 12.91 19.04
CA TRP A 330 -5.70 13.62 18.28
C TRP A 330 -6.58 12.66 17.46
N MET A 331 -5.99 11.66 16.79
CA MET A 331 -6.74 10.62 16.06
C MET A 331 -7.59 9.74 16.97
N ILE A 332 -7.09 9.41 18.17
CA ILE A 332 -7.83 8.60 19.16
C ILE A 332 -9.01 9.39 19.74
N VAL A 333 -8.84 10.68 20.06
CA VAL A 333 -9.89 11.54 20.61
C VAL A 333 -10.99 11.82 19.58
N LYS A 334 -10.64 12.04 18.31
CA LYS A 334 -11.58 12.36 17.23
C LYS A 334 -12.01 11.13 16.42
N GLU A 335 -12.03 9.95 17.02
CA GLU A 335 -12.25 8.70 16.29
C GLU A 335 -13.53 8.67 15.43
N LYS A 336 -14.70 8.96 16.01
CA LYS A 336 -16.00 8.85 15.33
C LYS A 336 -16.11 9.72 14.07
N PRO A 337 -15.79 11.03 14.11
CA PRO A 337 -15.84 11.85 12.90
C PRO A 337 -14.78 11.44 11.87
N LEU A 338 -13.61 10.99 12.32
CA LEU A 338 -12.48 10.64 11.46
C LEU A 338 -12.68 9.30 10.73
N ALA A 339 -13.42 8.35 11.34
CA ALA A 339 -13.79 7.08 10.71
C ALA A 339 -14.57 7.29 9.39
N ASN A 340 -15.45 8.29 9.36
CA ASN A 340 -16.33 8.55 8.21
C ASN A 340 -15.66 9.31 7.07
N THR A 341 -14.59 10.05 7.36
CA THR A 341 -13.89 10.93 6.42
C THR A 341 -12.54 10.35 5.98
N LEU A 342 -11.63 10.06 6.92
CA LEU A 342 -10.28 9.56 6.61
C LEU A 342 -10.24 8.09 6.25
N GLY A 343 -11.18 7.27 6.75
CA GLY A 343 -11.27 5.84 6.41
C GLY A 343 -11.55 5.58 4.92
N LYS A 344 -11.88 6.61 4.14
CA LYS A 344 -12.14 6.51 2.69
C LYS A 344 -10.91 6.82 1.84
N ASN A 345 -9.88 7.46 2.40
CA ASN A 345 -8.68 7.81 1.67
C ASN A 345 -7.67 6.66 1.78
N GLU A 346 -7.26 6.07 0.65
CA GLU A 346 -6.37 4.90 0.64
C GLU A 346 -5.04 5.14 1.35
N MET A 347 -4.50 6.36 1.30
CA MET A 347 -3.24 6.71 1.99
C MET A 347 -3.41 6.91 3.51
N LEU A 348 -4.56 7.42 3.96
CA LEU A 348 -4.79 7.76 5.38
C LEU A 348 -5.49 6.63 6.15
N ALA A 349 -6.14 5.70 5.45
CA ALA A 349 -6.81 4.56 6.07
C ALA A 349 -5.83 3.66 6.88
N PRO A 350 -4.64 3.27 6.36
CA PRO A 350 -3.69 2.46 7.13
C PRO A 350 -3.17 3.19 8.39
N ILE A 351 -2.99 4.51 8.32
CA ILE A 351 -2.52 5.34 9.44
C ILE A 351 -3.62 5.43 10.52
N TYR A 352 -4.87 5.59 10.10
CA TYR A 352 -6.02 5.62 11.00
C TYR A 352 -6.27 4.28 11.68
N ASP A 353 -6.16 3.18 10.94
CA ASP A 353 -6.22 1.84 11.50
C ASP A 353 -5.06 1.62 12.48
N GLY A 354 -3.86 2.12 12.15
CA GLY A 354 -2.65 2.13 12.96
C GLY A 354 -2.64 3.02 14.22
N ARG A 355 -3.71 3.76 14.54
CA ARG A 355 -3.69 4.85 15.54
C ARG A 355 -3.13 4.47 16.93
N TYR A 356 -3.45 3.27 17.43
CA TYR A 356 -2.96 2.80 18.72
C TYR A 356 -1.46 2.45 18.71
N ILE A 357 -0.98 1.98 17.57
CA ILE A 357 0.44 1.64 17.36
C ILE A 357 1.26 2.92 17.35
N VAL A 358 0.84 3.92 16.56
CA VAL A 358 1.53 5.22 16.49
C VAL A 358 1.56 5.90 17.87
N PHE A 359 0.48 5.78 18.64
CA PHE A 359 0.43 6.33 20.00
C PHE A 359 1.46 5.67 20.94
N LEU A 360 1.53 4.33 20.95
CA LEU A 360 2.51 3.61 21.76
C LEU A 360 3.95 3.87 21.29
N MET A 361 4.19 3.93 19.97
CA MET A 361 5.49 4.29 19.40
C MET A 361 5.94 5.68 19.85
N GLY A 362 5.03 6.65 19.90
CA GLY A 362 5.31 7.99 20.43
C GLY A 362 5.66 7.97 21.92
N LEU A 363 4.90 7.24 22.75
CA LEU A 363 5.15 7.15 24.19
C LEU A 363 6.48 6.46 24.52
N PHE A 364 6.79 5.35 23.86
CA PHE A 364 8.09 4.70 24.03
C PHE A 364 9.23 5.54 23.45
N SER A 365 9.01 6.29 22.36
CA SER A 365 10.01 7.24 21.81
C SER A 365 10.34 8.35 22.80
N ILE A 366 9.34 8.87 23.54
CA ILE A 366 9.55 9.83 24.63
C ILE A 366 10.45 9.21 25.71
N TYR A 367 10.15 7.98 26.13
CA TYR A 367 10.95 7.24 27.12
C TYR A 367 12.39 7.01 26.65
N ALA A 368 12.59 6.52 25.42
CA ALA A 368 13.92 6.31 24.86
C ALA A 368 14.68 7.62 24.63
N GLY A 369 13.98 8.69 24.21
CA GLY A 369 14.54 10.03 24.06
C GLY A 369 15.04 10.62 25.38
N PHE A 370 14.33 10.34 26.48
CA PHE A 370 14.80 10.67 27.83
C PHE A 370 16.05 9.88 28.23
N ILE A 371 16.12 8.58 27.92
CA ILE A 371 17.31 7.75 28.18
C ILE A 371 18.52 8.24 27.36
N TYR A 372 18.32 8.61 26.09
CA TYR A 372 19.38 9.18 25.25
C TYR A 372 19.71 10.63 25.58
N ASN A 373 18.88 11.29 26.41
CA ASN A 373 18.95 12.71 26.74
C ASN A 373 19.07 13.60 25.48
N ASP A 374 18.16 13.39 24.52
CA ASP A 374 18.13 14.10 23.25
C ASP A 374 16.73 14.64 22.96
N LEU A 375 16.63 15.97 22.95
CA LEU A 375 15.47 16.76 22.59
C LEU A 375 15.85 17.66 21.41
N PHE A 376 15.37 17.33 20.20
CA PHE A 376 15.68 18.10 18.99
C PHE A 376 17.19 18.40 18.81
N SER A 377 18.06 17.40 19.01
CA SER A 377 19.53 17.58 18.92
C SER A 377 20.12 18.45 20.05
N LYS A 378 19.44 18.55 21.20
CA LYS A 378 19.94 19.20 22.41
C LYS A 378 19.77 18.30 23.63
N SER A 379 20.74 18.34 24.54
CA SER A 379 20.65 17.64 25.82
C SER A 379 20.02 18.53 26.88
N ILE A 380 19.33 17.91 27.84
CA ILE A 380 18.70 18.59 28.97
C ILE A 380 19.53 18.32 30.22
N ASN A 381 19.97 19.38 30.90
CA ASN A 381 20.70 19.26 32.15
C ASN A 381 19.72 19.25 33.35
N ILE A 382 19.14 18.08 33.65
CA ILE A 382 18.15 17.91 34.74
C ILE A 382 18.81 17.71 36.11
N PHE A 383 19.86 16.87 36.19
CA PHE A 383 20.45 16.41 37.45
C PHE A 383 21.83 17.02 37.77
N GLY A 384 22.35 17.90 36.91
CA GLY A 384 23.76 18.29 36.92
C GLY A 384 24.64 17.31 36.16
N SER A 385 25.75 17.79 35.60
CA SER A 385 26.76 16.94 34.93
C SER A 385 27.54 16.15 35.98
N ALA A 386 27.79 14.86 35.71
CA ALA A 386 28.67 14.05 36.54
C ALA A 386 30.17 14.33 36.30
N TRP A 387 30.46 15.00 35.19
CA TRP A 387 31.80 15.45 34.85
C TRP A 387 32.08 16.82 35.46
N ASP A 388 33.13 16.89 36.27
CA ASP A 388 33.67 18.12 36.84
C ASP A 388 35.05 18.42 36.26
N VAL A 389 35.21 19.63 35.73
CA VAL A 389 36.44 20.09 35.07
C VAL A 389 37.40 20.74 36.09
N SER A 390 36.96 20.98 37.33
CA SER A 390 37.74 21.68 38.37
C SER A 390 39.08 21.00 38.72
N GLY A 391 39.16 19.67 38.61
CA GLY A 391 40.36 18.86 38.92
C GLY A 391 41.41 18.78 37.82
N GLN A 392 41.19 19.39 36.65
CA GLN A 392 42.06 19.25 35.48
C GLN A 392 43.31 20.14 35.51
N GLY A 393 43.30 21.25 36.26
CA GLY A 393 44.47 22.11 36.42
C GLY A 393 44.94 22.83 35.15
N PHE A 394 44.06 23.08 34.17
CA PHE A 394 44.41 23.76 32.92
C PHE A 394 44.97 25.17 33.17
N SER A 395 46.13 25.48 32.56
CA SER A 395 46.73 26.82 32.63
C SER A 395 46.08 27.76 31.61
N LYS A 396 46.07 29.07 31.89
CA LYS A 396 45.59 30.09 30.93
C LYS A 396 46.38 30.08 29.61
N ALA A 397 47.59 29.52 29.60
CA ALA A 397 48.40 29.33 28.40
C ALA A 397 47.88 28.18 27.51
N ASP A 398 47.38 27.10 28.10
CA ASP A 398 46.83 25.94 27.38
C ASP A 398 45.49 26.30 26.71
N LEU A 399 44.67 27.13 27.38
CA LEU A 399 43.44 27.69 26.80
C LEU A 399 43.68 28.67 25.65
N ALA A 400 44.89 29.22 25.52
CA ALA A 400 45.23 30.19 24.47
C ALA A 400 45.86 29.54 23.23
N GLY A 401 46.37 28.30 23.35
CA GLY A 401 47.10 27.58 22.30
C GLY A 401 46.27 26.58 21.50
N ASP A 402 45.46 25.76 22.18
CA ASP A 402 44.74 24.64 21.56
C ASP A 402 43.22 24.84 21.57
N TRP A 403 42.59 24.54 20.44
CA TRP A 403 41.13 24.66 20.24
C TRP A 403 40.34 23.42 20.67
N SER A 404 41.02 22.29 20.88
CA SER A 404 40.45 21.03 21.38
C SER A 404 41.29 20.50 22.54
N LEU A 405 40.65 20.24 23.69
CA LEU A 405 41.29 19.74 24.91
C LEU A 405 40.66 18.41 25.28
N GLN A 406 41.49 17.39 25.50
CA GLN A 406 41.03 16.08 25.97
C GLN A 406 41.06 16.04 27.50
N LEU A 407 39.90 15.78 28.12
CA LEU A 407 39.77 15.61 29.55
C LEU A 407 40.32 14.24 29.98
N ASP A 408 41.26 14.20 30.93
CA ASP A 408 41.74 12.94 31.53
C ASP A 408 40.66 12.31 32.43
N PRO A 409 40.09 11.14 32.07
CA PRO A 409 38.98 10.54 32.80
C PRO A 409 39.31 10.24 34.27
N ARG A 410 40.59 10.09 34.65
CA ARG A 410 41.02 9.83 36.02
C ARG A 410 40.85 11.01 36.97
N LYS A 411 40.80 12.24 36.43
CA LYS A 411 40.75 13.50 37.21
C LYS A 411 39.44 14.27 37.00
N THR A 412 38.53 13.76 36.16
CA THR A 412 37.30 14.47 35.76
C THR A 412 36.04 13.89 36.38
N SER A 413 36.09 12.66 36.88
CA SER A 413 34.96 12.03 37.54
C SER A 413 34.95 12.42 39.02
N ILE A 414 33.83 12.97 39.49
CA ILE A 414 33.55 13.04 40.93
C ILE A 414 33.50 11.59 41.44
N GLU A 415 34.36 11.23 42.40
CA GLU A 415 34.39 9.87 42.96
C GLU A 415 32.99 9.47 43.46
N GLY A 416 32.42 8.43 42.84
CA GLY A 416 31.13 7.85 43.24
C GLY A 416 29.87 8.53 42.70
N TYR A 417 29.98 9.54 41.82
CA TYR A 417 28.80 10.16 41.19
C TYR A 417 28.63 9.72 39.73
N VAL A 418 27.64 8.86 39.49
CA VAL A 418 27.20 8.43 38.15
C VAL A 418 25.91 9.18 37.81
N TYR A 419 25.79 9.65 36.57
CA TYR A 419 24.58 10.35 36.12
C TYR A 419 23.32 9.49 36.38
N PRO A 420 22.35 9.96 37.18
CA PRO A 420 21.29 9.09 37.70
C PRO A 420 20.35 8.49 36.64
N PHE A 421 20.16 9.18 35.51
CA PHE A 421 19.14 8.77 34.53
C PHE A 421 19.49 9.20 33.10
N GLY A 422 19.85 8.23 32.26
CA GLY A 422 20.16 8.45 30.85
C GLY A 422 21.64 8.75 30.60
N ILE A 423 21.92 9.47 29.50
CA ILE A 423 23.28 9.87 29.11
C ILE A 423 23.59 11.27 29.64
N ASP A 424 24.81 11.46 30.12
CA ASP A 424 25.27 12.74 30.66
C ASP A 424 25.18 13.86 29.59
N PRO A 425 24.58 15.03 29.93
CA PRO A 425 24.47 16.18 29.03
C PRO A 425 25.80 16.66 28.43
N ILE A 426 26.93 16.47 29.11
CA ILE A 426 28.25 16.98 28.67
C ILE A 426 28.68 16.40 27.32
N TRP A 427 28.25 15.17 27.02
CA TRP A 427 28.58 14.49 25.76
C TRP A 427 28.00 15.21 24.54
N GLN A 428 27.03 16.11 24.70
CA GLN A 428 26.51 16.90 23.59
C GLN A 428 27.50 17.94 23.08
N VAL A 429 28.38 18.43 23.95
CA VAL A 429 29.38 19.46 23.64
C VAL A 429 30.72 18.84 23.22
N ALA A 430 30.95 17.57 23.55
CA ALA A 430 32.20 16.89 23.28
C ALA A 430 32.38 16.50 21.81
N GLU A 431 33.58 16.69 21.27
CA GLU A 431 33.92 16.29 19.89
C GLU A 431 33.90 14.76 19.70
N ASN A 432 34.25 14.01 20.74
CA ASN A 432 34.28 12.54 20.73
C ASN A 432 32.92 11.88 21.04
N LYS A 433 31.82 12.65 21.07
CA LYS A 433 30.44 12.17 21.27
C LYS A 433 30.11 10.95 20.43
N LEU A 434 30.43 10.99 19.13
CA LEU A 434 30.03 9.96 18.18
C LEU A 434 30.70 8.62 18.51
N SER A 435 31.96 8.64 18.95
CA SER A 435 32.69 7.43 19.33
C SER A 435 32.07 6.75 20.56
N PHE A 436 31.71 7.55 21.57
CA PHE A 436 31.05 7.05 22.78
C PHE A 436 29.64 6.50 22.48
N LEU A 437 28.79 7.29 21.81
CA LEU A 437 27.42 6.87 21.49
C LEU A 437 27.37 5.67 20.55
N ASN A 438 28.32 5.57 19.61
CA ASN A 438 28.44 4.43 18.73
C ASN A 438 28.70 3.13 19.53
N SER A 439 29.71 3.14 20.40
CA SER A 439 30.05 2.01 21.26
C SER A 439 28.88 1.59 22.16
N PHE A 440 28.17 2.57 22.75
CA PHE A 440 27.02 2.33 23.61
C PHE A 440 25.82 1.73 22.85
N LYS A 441 25.38 2.38 21.77
CA LYS A 441 24.20 1.96 20.99
C LYS A 441 24.41 0.61 20.30
N MET A 442 25.62 0.34 19.81
CA MET A 442 25.96 -0.96 19.22
C MET A 442 25.80 -2.08 20.25
N LYS A 443 26.36 -1.93 21.45
CA LYS A 443 26.28 -2.93 22.53
C LYS A 443 24.85 -3.16 23.01
N ILE A 444 24.08 -2.10 23.23
CA ILE A 444 22.66 -2.21 23.60
C ILE A 444 21.84 -2.94 22.55
N SER A 445 22.11 -2.68 21.26
CA SER A 445 21.40 -3.36 20.16
C SER A 445 21.61 -4.88 20.17
N VAL A 446 22.83 -5.31 20.48
CA VAL A 446 23.15 -6.74 20.64
C VAL A 446 22.45 -7.34 21.85
N ILE A 447 22.44 -6.64 23.00
CA ILE A 447 21.75 -7.11 24.23
C ILE A 447 20.26 -7.29 23.97
N PHE A 448 19.59 -6.31 23.37
CA PHE A 448 18.16 -6.42 23.04
C PHE A 448 17.88 -7.51 22.02
N GLY A 449 18.72 -7.64 20.98
CA GLY A 449 18.56 -8.67 19.97
C GLY A 449 18.63 -10.08 20.53
N VAL A 450 19.67 -10.38 21.31
CA VAL A 450 19.86 -11.71 21.93
C VAL A 450 18.75 -11.99 22.95
N SER A 451 18.33 -10.99 23.74
CA SER A 451 17.24 -11.15 24.71
C SER A 451 15.91 -11.45 24.01
N GLN A 452 15.59 -10.74 22.93
CA GLN A 452 14.37 -10.96 22.14
C GLN A 452 14.38 -12.32 21.44
N MET A 453 15.50 -12.73 20.85
CA MET A 453 15.64 -14.04 20.22
C MET A 453 15.50 -15.18 21.23
N THR A 454 16.14 -15.05 22.40
CA THR A 454 16.02 -16.03 23.50
C THR A 454 14.56 -16.16 23.96
N PHE A 455 13.84 -15.03 24.05
CA PHE A 455 12.41 -15.04 24.36
C PHE A 455 11.58 -15.75 23.27
N GLY A 456 11.88 -15.54 21.99
CA GLY A 456 11.21 -16.22 20.88
C GLY A 456 11.38 -17.74 20.92
N VAL A 457 12.60 -18.23 21.15
CA VAL A 457 12.86 -19.67 21.29
C VAL A 457 12.17 -20.25 22.54
N PHE A 458 12.04 -19.46 23.61
CA PHE A 458 11.27 -19.86 24.79
C PHE A 458 9.77 -20.04 24.51
N LEU A 459 9.17 -19.26 23.61
CA LEU A 459 7.77 -19.46 23.20
C LEU A 459 7.57 -20.80 22.48
N SER A 460 8.56 -21.25 21.71
CA SER A 460 8.53 -22.58 21.07
C SER A 460 8.44 -23.71 22.11
N PHE A 461 9.13 -23.57 23.25
CA PHE A 461 9.00 -24.52 24.36
C PHE A 461 7.58 -24.59 24.92
N LEU A 462 6.89 -23.45 25.07
CA LEU A 462 5.50 -23.42 25.53
C LEU A 462 4.56 -24.14 24.54
N ASN A 463 4.76 -23.92 23.23
CA ASN A 463 4.02 -24.63 22.18
C ASN A 463 4.24 -26.15 22.29
N HIS A 464 5.49 -26.61 22.32
CA HIS A 464 5.78 -28.04 22.39
C HIS A 464 5.25 -28.69 23.67
N ARG A 465 5.26 -27.97 24.79
CA ARG A 465 4.68 -28.42 26.07
C ARG A 465 3.16 -28.53 26.00
N TYR A 466 2.48 -27.60 25.32
CA TYR A 466 1.03 -27.61 25.12
C TYR A 466 0.59 -28.78 24.24
N PHE A 467 1.27 -28.98 23.09
CA PHE A 467 1.00 -30.10 22.17
C PHE A 467 1.56 -31.46 22.65
N ARG A 468 2.12 -31.53 23.88
CA ARG A 468 2.72 -32.74 24.48
C ARG A 468 3.77 -33.43 23.59
N SER A 469 4.49 -32.66 22.78
CA SER A 469 5.51 -33.16 21.85
C SER A 469 6.90 -33.20 22.49
N ASN A 470 7.07 -34.04 23.52
CA ASN A 470 8.31 -34.14 24.31
C ASN A 470 9.56 -34.43 23.45
N LEU A 471 9.39 -35.08 22.30
CA LEU A 471 10.47 -35.35 21.36
C LEU A 471 11.06 -34.06 20.76
N ASN A 472 10.21 -33.11 20.38
CA ASN A 472 10.65 -31.83 19.81
C ASN A 472 11.31 -30.95 20.87
N VAL A 473 10.84 -31.01 22.12
CA VAL A 473 11.50 -30.33 23.25
C VAL A 473 12.96 -30.76 23.39
N PHE A 474 13.22 -32.07 23.38
CA PHE A 474 14.58 -32.60 23.57
C PHE A 474 15.45 -32.45 22.32
N CYS A 475 14.89 -32.56 21.12
CA CYS A 475 15.67 -32.58 19.88
C CYS A 475 15.85 -31.20 19.23
N GLU A 476 14.96 -30.24 19.46
CA GLU A 476 14.99 -28.92 18.80
C GLU A 476 15.23 -27.81 19.83
N PHE A 477 14.38 -27.71 20.85
CA PHE A 477 14.47 -26.61 21.83
C PHE A 477 15.75 -26.64 22.66
N VAL A 478 16.08 -27.78 23.28
CA VAL A 478 17.26 -27.89 24.17
C VAL A 478 18.57 -27.60 23.42
N PRO A 479 18.88 -28.25 22.28
CA PRO A 479 20.09 -27.95 21.52
C PRO A 479 20.10 -26.50 21.00
N GLY A 480 18.95 -25.99 20.54
CA GLY A 480 18.83 -24.63 20.04
C GLY A 480 19.12 -23.55 21.10
N MET A 481 18.59 -23.72 22.32
CA MET A 481 18.84 -22.82 23.44
C MET A 481 20.30 -22.85 23.90
N ILE A 482 20.90 -24.04 24.00
CA ILE A 482 22.31 -24.19 24.39
C ILE A 482 23.21 -23.54 23.34
N PHE A 483 22.93 -23.75 22.05
CA PHE A 483 23.67 -23.14 20.94
C PHE A 483 23.61 -21.61 20.99
N LEU A 484 22.41 -21.03 21.15
CA LEU A 484 22.23 -19.57 21.22
C LEU A 484 22.94 -18.94 22.43
N LEU A 485 22.75 -19.53 23.62
CA LEU A 485 23.30 -18.99 24.88
C LEU A 485 24.83 -19.16 24.97
N SER A 486 25.40 -20.24 24.42
CA SER A 486 26.84 -20.51 24.50
C SER A 486 27.69 -19.52 23.70
N ILE A 487 27.21 -19.05 22.54
CA ILE A 487 27.91 -18.07 21.69
C ILE A 487 27.45 -16.64 22.04
N PHE A 488 26.17 -16.35 21.80
CA PHE A 488 25.65 -14.98 21.88
C PHE A 488 25.24 -14.57 23.30
N GLY A 489 24.76 -15.52 24.11
CA GLY A 489 24.53 -15.28 25.54
C GLY A 489 25.84 -14.95 26.27
N TYR A 490 26.92 -15.67 25.94
CA TYR A 490 28.25 -15.37 26.46
C TYR A 490 28.77 -14.00 25.98
N LEU A 491 28.53 -13.61 24.73
CA LEU A 491 28.85 -12.25 24.25
C LEU A 491 28.14 -11.15 25.07
N VAL A 492 26.84 -11.34 25.37
CA VAL A 492 26.09 -10.42 26.23
C VAL A 492 26.67 -10.36 27.63
N PHE A 493 27.01 -11.52 28.21
CA PHE A 493 27.69 -11.59 29.50
C PHE A 493 29.02 -10.83 29.50
N MET A 494 29.84 -10.97 28.45
CA MET A 494 31.12 -10.27 28.29
C MET A 494 30.95 -8.75 28.17
N ILE A 495 29.90 -8.28 27.49
CA ILE A 495 29.58 -6.84 27.42
C ILE A 495 29.30 -6.29 28.81
N VAL A 496 28.44 -6.97 29.57
CA VAL A 496 28.03 -6.55 30.92
C VAL A 496 29.22 -6.63 31.89
N ALA A 497 29.99 -7.71 31.86
CA ALA A 497 31.20 -7.87 32.67
C ALA A 497 32.23 -6.78 32.38
N LYS A 498 32.43 -6.41 31.10
CA LYS A 498 33.34 -5.33 30.72
C LYS A 498 32.90 -3.98 31.30
N TRP A 499 31.59 -3.71 31.40
CA TRP A 499 31.07 -2.48 32.01
C TRP A 499 31.32 -2.39 33.52
N PHE A 500 31.46 -3.50 34.23
CA PHE A 500 31.69 -3.52 35.67
C PHE A 500 33.17 -3.60 36.08
N LEU A 501 34.03 -4.24 35.27
CA LEU A 501 35.39 -4.59 35.68
C LEU A 501 36.47 -3.59 35.25
N PHE A 502 36.22 -2.79 34.20
CA PHE A 502 37.21 -1.87 33.64
C PHE A 502 36.85 -0.43 33.96
N ASP A 503 37.84 0.30 34.47
CA ASP A 503 37.73 1.70 34.84
C ASP A 503 38.83 2.53 34.15
N ALA A 504 38.83 3.85 34.31
CA ALA A 504 39.78 4.78 33.71
C ALA A 504 41.26 4.47 34.06
N THR A 505 41.50 3.77 35.16
CA THR A 505 42.84 3.35 35.62
C THR A 505 43.38 2.15 34.83
N SER A 506 42.52 1.22 34.39
CA SER A 506 42.86 -0.02 33.68
C SER A 506 42.56 0.02 32.17
N SER A 507 42.30 1.21 31.61
CA SER A 507 41.90 1.41 30.20
C SER A 507 42.85 0.81 29.16
N GLY A 508 44.16 0.79 29.44
CA GLY A 508 45.17 0.22 28.53
C GLY A 508 45.15 -1.31 28.41
N GLN A 509 44.49 -2.01 29.33
CA GLN A 509 44.36 -3.47 29.35
C GLN A 509 42.97 -3.96 28.91
N ALA A 510 42.07 -3.05 28.50
CA ALA A 510 40.69 -3.39 28.17
C ALA A 510 40.61 -4.18 26.84
N PRO A 511 40.14 -5.44 26.84
CA PRO A 511 40.13 -6.26 25.63
C PRO A 511 39.05 -5.82 24.65
N SER A 512 39.27 -6.11 23.36
CA SER A 512 38.28 -5.84 22.32
C SER A 512 37.34 -7.04 22.15
N LEU A 513 36.05 -6.82 22.41
CA LEU A 513 35.04 -7.89 22.46
C LEU A 513 34.88 -8.64 21.13
N ILE A 514 35.08 -7.96 19.99
CA ILE A 514 34.97 -8.55 18.66
C ILE A 514 36.12 -9.52 18.39
N ILE A 515 37.36 -9.12 18.70
CA ILE A 515 38.53 -9.97 18.49
C ILE A 515 38.44 -11.18 19.42
N THR A 516 38.06 -10.98 20.69
CA THR A 516 37.82 -12.09 21.63
C THR A 516 36.75 -13.08 21.13
N LEU A 517 35.71 -12.61 20.43
CA LEU A 517 34.70 -13.49 19.83
C LEU A 517 35.24 -14.26 18.62
N ILE A 518 36.05 -13.61 17.78
CA ILE A 518 36.70 -14.26 16.63
C ILE A 518 37.70 -15.32 17.13
N ASP A 519 38.53 -14.98 18.10
CA ASP A 519 39.52 -15.89 18.70
C ASP A 519 38.86 -17.03 19.47
N MET A 520 37.69 -16.80 20.07
CA MET A 520 36.88 -17.86 20.68
C MET A 520 36.52 -18.93 19.64
N VAL A 521 36.02 -18.54 18.46
CA VAL A 521 35.65 -19.48 17.40
C VAL A 521 36.88 -20.12 16.74
N MET A 522 37.97 -19.36 16.60
CA MET A 522 39.24 -19.82 16.03
C MET A 522 40.10 -20.64 17.01
N MET A 523 39.66 -20.84 18.25
CA MET A 523 40.41 -21.48 19.33
C MET A 523 41.78 -20.82 19.63
N GLY A 524 41.89 -19.51 19.41
CA GLY A 524 43.14 -18.74 19.50
C GLY A 524 43.58 -18.31 20.91
N GLY A 525 42.72 -18.46 21.93
CA GLY A 525 42.95 -17.91 23.27
C GLY A 525 42.73 -16.39 23.33
N ALA A 526 42.36 -15.86 24.51
CA ALA A 526 42.03 -14.44 24.67
C ALA A 526 43.23 -13.63 25.16
N ASP A 527 43.88 -12.88 24.25
CA ASP A 527 44.97 -11.96 24.57
C ASP A 527 44.59 -10.50 24.26
N PRO A 528 44.50 -9.57 25.24
CA PRO A 528 44.61 -9.76 26.69
C PRO A 528 43.34 -10.39 27.32
N PRO A 529 43.47 -11.12 28.45
CA PRO A 529 42.33 -11.72 29.14
C PRO A 529 41.42 -10.67 29.79
N LEU A 530 40.10 -10.92 29.80
CA LEU A 530 39.11 -10.03 30.44
C LEU A 530 39.26 -10.01 31.97
N TYR A 531 39.84 -11.06 32.55
CA TYR A 531 39.93 -11.24 33.99
C TYR A 531 41.39 -11.42 34.47
N GLY A 532 42.33 -10.57 34.08
CA GLY A 532 43.73 -10.69 34.52
C GLY A 532 44.40 -12.04 34.19
N ASP A 533 45.67 -12.21 34.56
CA ASP A 533 46.48 -13.31 34.03
C ASP A 533 46.13 -14.69 34.60
N ASP A 534 45.73 -14.78 35.87
CA ASP A 534 45.38 -16.06 36.53
C ASP A 534 43.95 -16.53 36.22
N LEU A 535 42.99 -15.61 36.11
CA LEU A 535 41.61 -15.93 35.74
C LEU A 535 41.45 -15.99 34.20
N GLY A 536 42.36 -15.39 33.43
CA GLY A 536 42.45 -15.48 31.98
C GLY A 536 42.61 -16.91 31.47
N LYS A 537 43.41 -17.74 32.16
CA LYS A 537 43.51 -19.18 31.85
C LYS A 537 42.18 -19.91 32.01
N ARG A 538 41.37 -19.52 33.01
CA ARG A 538 40.01 -20.05 33.23
C ARG A 538 39.06 -19.55 32.15
N GLN A 539 39.20 -18.29 31.71
CA GLN A 539 38.42 -17.73 30.62
C GLN A 539 38.64 -18.50 29.32
N THR A 540 39.90 -18.75 28.93
CA THR A 540 40.20 -19.55 27.73
C THR A 540 39.61 -20.95 27.83
N THR A 541 39.70 -21.59 29.01
CA THR A 541 39.10 -22.91 29.25
C THR A 541 37.57 -22.88 29.08
N ILE A 542 36.89 -21.87 29.63
CA ILE A 542 35.44 -21.69 29.51
C ILE A 542 35.05 -21.45 28.05
N GLN A 543 35.78 -20.60 27.33
CA GLN A 543 35.53 -20.31 25.91
C GLN A 543 35.65 -21.57 25.05
N THR A 544 36.71 -22.36 25.23
CA THR A 544 36.87 -23.63 24.51
C THR A 544 35.73 -24.60 24.84
N LEU A 545 35.32 -24.71 26.10
CA LEU A 545 34.21 -25.59 26.51
C LEU A 545 32.87 -25.16 25.90
N LEU A 546 32.60 -23.85 25.86
CA LEU A 546 31.37 -23.31 25.25
C LEU A 546 31.32 -23.57 23.74
N VAL A 547 32.43 -23.39 23.03
CA VAL A 547 32.51 -23.66 21.58
C VAL A 547 32.35 -25.16 21.29
N VAL A 548 33.02 -26.03 22.04
CA VAL A 548 32.87 -27.49 21.88
C VAL A 548 31.41 -27.90 22.14
N THR A 549 30.77 -27.33 23.15
CA THR A 549 29.35 -27.57 23.43
C THR A 549 28.46 -27.11 22.27
N ALA A 550 28.69 -25.91 21.73
CA ALA A 550 27.95 -25.38 20.59
C ALA A 550 28.10 -26.25 19.33
N VAL A 551 29.31 -26.75 19.06
CA VAL A 551 29.58 -27.63 17.91
C VAL A 551 28.87 -28.98 18.07
N LEU A 552 28.83 -29.54 19.29
CA LEU A 552 28.11 -30.80 19.56
C LEU A 552 26.58 -30.68 19.44
N CYS A 553 26.02 -29.49 19.65
CA CYS A 553 24.58 -29.26 19.51
C CYS A 553 24.08 -29.42 18.06
N ALA A 554 24.90 -29.10 17.05
CA ALA A 554 24.46 -29.19 15.65
C ALA A 554 24.21 -30.64 15.18
N PRO A 555 25.13 -31.60 15.38
CA PRO A 555 24.86 -33.02 15.11
C PRO A 555 23.73 -33.60 15.97
N TRP A 556 23.58 -33.12 17.22
CA TRP A 556 22.48 -33.55 18.09
C TRP A 556 21.13 -33.18 17.47
N MET A 557 20.93 -31.92 17.08
CA MET A 557 19.68 -31.47 16.47
C MET A 557 19.39 -32.15 15.12
N LEU A 558 20.43 -32.41 14.32
CA LEU A 558 20.30 -33.04 13.00
C LEU A 558 19.89 -34.52 13.08
N PHE A 559 20.57 -35.32 13.90
CA PHE A 559 20.42 -36.78 13.87
C PHE A 559 19.42 -37.33 14.89
N ALA A 560 19.21 -36.66 16.03
CA ALA A 560 18.41 -37.23 17.12
C ALA A 560 16.95 -37.44 16.73
N LYS A 561 16.28 -36.44 16.14
CA LYS A 561 14.86 -36.51 15.78
C LYS A 561 14.57 -37.58 14.71
N PRO A 562 15.25 -37.60 13.54
CA PRO A 562 14.99 -38.61 12.52
C PRO A 562 15.30 -40.04 13.00
N TYR A 563 16.37 -40.21 13.79
CA TYR A 563 16.75 -41.52 14.31
C TYR A 563 15.72 -42.07 15.31
N ILE A 564 15.23 -41.25 16.24
CA ILE A 564 14.23 -41.66 17.22
C ILE A 564 12.89 -41.99 16.52
N LEU A 565 12.49 -41.17 15.53
CA LEU A 565 11.29 -41.41 14.74
C LEU A 565 11.38 -42.72 13.94
N LYS A 566 12.51 -42.98 13.28
CA LYS A 566 12.77 -44.26 12.59
C LYS A 566 12.64 -45.45 13.53
N LYS A 567 13.29 -45.40 14.70
CA LYS A 567 13.24 -46.47 15.70
C LYS A 567 11.83 -46.71 16.24
N ARG A 568 11.01 -45.67 16.39
CA ARG A 568 9.59 -45.80 16.75
C ARG A 568 8.78 -46.44 15.64
N ASN A 569 9.02 -46.06 14.38
CA ASN A 569 8.34 -46.65 13.23
C ASN A 569 8.70 -48.13 13.06
N ASP A 570 9.99 -48.49 13.14
CA ASP A 570 10.44 -49.88 13.03
C ASP A 570 9.80 -50.77 14.11
N LYS A 571 9.62 -50.24 15.33
CA LYS A 571 8.91 -50.93 16.42
C LYS A 571 7.41 -51.07 16.13
N LYS A 572 6.75 -50.04 15.59
CA LYS A 572 5.34 -50.11 15.18
C LYS A 572 5.15 -51.16 14.08
N VAL A 573 5.96 -51.10 13.03
CA VAL A 573 5.93 -52.08 11.92
C VAL A 573 6.20 -53.51 12.42
N ALA A 574 7.12 -53.69 13.38
CA ALA A 574 7.36 -55.00 13.99
C ALA A 574 6.17 -55.49 14.83
N ARG A 575 5.51 -54.58 15.58
CA ARG A 575 4.28 -54.87 16.33
C ARG A 575 3.14 -55.25 15.40
N ASP A 576 2.89 -54.47 14.35
CA ASP A 576 1.83 -54.73 13.37
C ASP A 576 2.09 -56.02 12.60
N ARG A 577 3.36 -56.34 12.30
CA ARG A 577 3.74 -57.62 11.71
C ARG A 577 3.50 -58.79 12.66
N ASN A 578 3.71 -58.61 13.97
CA ASN A 578 3.42 -59.64 14.97
C ASN A 578 1.91 -59.83 15.19
N ILE A 579 1.13 -58.74 15.19
CA ILE A 579 -0.34 -58.80 15.26
C ILE A 579 -0.91 -59.48 14.01
N ARG A 580 -0.45 -59.15 12.80
CA ARG A 580 -0.88 -59.83 11.56
C ARG A 580 -0.49 -61.32 11.49
N ARG A 581 0.48 -61.77 12.30
CA ARG A 581 0.88 -63.19 12.38
C ARG A 581 0.00 -63.98 13.34
N LEU A 582 -0.64 -63.35 14.32
CA LEU A 582 -1.74 -63.95 15.08
C LEU A 582 -3.01 -63.76 14.25
N GLY A 583 -3.53 -64.82 13.65
CA GLY A 583 -4.72 -64.74 12.79
C GLY A 583 -5.96 -64.10 13.47
N PRO A 584 -7.02 -63.80 12.71
CA PRO A 584 -8.17 -62.99 13.14
C PRO A 584 -8.99 -63.55 14.33
N GLY A 585 -8.68 -64.75 14.83
CA GLY A 585 -9.39 -65.39 15.95
C GLY A 585 -8.82 -65.11 17.35
N ALA A 586 -7.74 -64.34 17.49
CA ALA A 586 -7.10 -64.05 18.78
C ALA A 586 -7.12 -62.55 19.15
N VAL A 587 -7.91 -61.75 18.43
CA VAL A 587 -7.87 -60.28 18.52
C VAL A 587 -8.64 -59.76 19.74
N ASP A 588 -9.73 -60.42 20.15
CA ASP A 588 -10.56 -59.95 21.28
C ASP A 588 -9.90 -60.14 22.65
N GLU A 589 -9.20 -61.26 22.89
CA GLU A 589 -8.69 -61.59 24.23
C GLU A 589 -7.38 -60.82 24.55
N HIS A 590 -6.56 -60.54 23.53
CA HIS A 590 -5.32 -59.77 23.69
C HIS A 590 -5.53 -58.26 23.67
N ALA A 591 -6.56 -57.74 22.99
CA ALA A 591 -6.89 -56.31 23.03
C ALA A 591 -7.38 -55.87 24.42
N SER A 592 -8.15 -56.72 25.12
CA SER A 592 -8.59 -56.45 26.50
C SER A 592 -7.48 -56.54 27.55
N LEU A 593 -6.47 -57.38 27.33
CA LEU A 593 -5.35 -57.54 28.29
C LEU A 593 -4.31 -56.41 28.20
N ILE A 594 -4.15 -55.77 27.03
CA ILE A 594 -3.20 -54.66 26.87
C ILE A 594 -3.69 -53.37 27.55
N ASN A 595 -5.00 -53.19 27.71
CA ASN A 595 -5.56 -52.04 28.46
C ASN A 595 -5.32 -52.12 29.98
N LEU A 596 -4.90 -53.28 30.53
CA LEU A 596 -4.57 -53.41 31.96
C LEU A 596 -3.10 -53.09 32.28
N GLU A 597 -2.17 -53.18 31.33
CA GLU A 597 -0.75 -52.88 31.59
C GLU A 597 -0.38 -51.39 31.40
N GLU A 598 -1.27 -50.58 30.82
CA GLU A 598 -1.09 -49.11 30.76
C GLU A 598 -1.66 -48.36 31.99
N MET A 599 -2.25 -49.05 32.98
CA MET A 599 -2.68 -48.48 34.27
C MET A 599 -1.72 -48.77 35.43
N GLY A 600 -0.42 -48.57 35.20
CA GLY A 600 0.64 -48.74 36.20
C GLY A 600 1.58 -47.54 36.29
N GLY A 601 1.03 -46.34 36.42
CA GLY A 601 1.84 -45.13 36.59
C GLY A 601 1.09 -43.80 36.49
N GLU A 602 0.08 -43.61 37.35
CA GLU A 602 -0.37 -42.36 38.04
C GLU A 602 -1.89 -42.40 38.28
N GLU A 603 -2.27 -42.68 39.53
CA GLU A 603 -3.57 -42.38 40.16
C GLU A 603 -3.93 -40.89 39.92
N SER A 604 -5.16 -40.42 39.78
CA SER A 604 -6.50 -40.90 40.12
C SER A 604 -7.51 -40.05 39.34
N ASP A 605 -8.55 -40.64 38.75
CA ASP A 605 -9.85 -39.97 38.62
C ASP A 605 -10.96 -41.00 38.73
N LEU A 606 -11.93 -40.70 39.59
CA LEU A 606 -13.12 -41.52 39.79
C LEU A 606 -14.04 -41.44 38.55
N ASP A 607 -14.41 -42.64 38.11
CA ASP A 607 -15.48 -43.05 37.19
C ASP A 607 -16.90 -42.68 37.75
N PRO A 608 -18.07 -42.92 37.08
CA PRO A 608 -18.29 -43.89 35.99
C PRO A 608 -19.36 -43.60 34.89
N THR A 609 -19.33 -44.47 33.85
CA THR A 609 -20.45 -45.02 33.03
C THR A 609 -21.10 -44.10 31.96
N VAL A 610 -21.41 -44.51 30.72
CA VAL A 610 -22.29 -45.63 30.28
C VAL A 610 -22.00 -46.05 28.81
N THR A 611 -21.94 -47.37 28.63
CA THR A 611 -22.18 -48.29 27.50
C THR A 611 -22.77 -47.80 26.16
N TYR A 612 -22.31 -48.37 25.03
CA TYR A 612 -23.18 -48.73 23.90
C TYR A 612 -22.79 -50.04 23.21
N HIS A 613 -23.81 -50.90 23.04
CA HIS A 613 -23.83 -52.14 22.27
C HIS A 613 -23.84 -51.86 20.76
N GLY A 614 -23.22 -52.75 19.97
CA GLY A 614 -23.34 -52.77 18.52
C GLY A 614 -24.65 -53.39 18.02
N THR A 615 -25.00 -53.05 16.78
CA THR A 615 -25.77 -53.87 15.84
C THR A 615 -25.34 -53.56 14.41
N GLU A 616 -25.14 -54.62 13.64
CA GLU A 616 -24.63 -54.71 12.27
C GLU A 616 -25.64 -54.26 11.19
N ASP A 617 -25.06 -54.10 9.98
CA ASP A 617 -25.65 -54.19 8.63
C ASP A 617 -26.44 -53.00 8.03
N GLN A 618 -25.85 -52.31 7.02
CA GLN A 618 -26.06 -52.58 5.58
C GLN A 618 -25.41 -51.51 4.66
N VAL A 619 -24.45 -51.98 3.83
CA VAL A 619 -24.11 -51.64 2.42
C VAL A 619 -24.14 -50.18 1.91
N GLY A 620 -22.96 -49.72 1.46
CA GLY A 620 -22.80 -48.69 0.41
C GLY A 620 -21.32 -48.46 0.05
N PRO A 621 -20.88 -48.62 -1.22
CA PRO A 621 -19.48 -48.44 -1.60
C PRO A 621 -19.21 -46.99 -2.06
N GLY A 622 -18.22 -46.32 -1.46
CA GLY A 622 -17.70 -45.08 -2.03
C GLY A 622 -17.01 -44.15 -1.03
N HIS A 623 -15.69 -44.00 -1.21
CA HIS A 623 -14.82 -42.89 -0.78
C HIS A 623 -14.74 -42.63 0.74
N SER A 624 -13.58 -42.61 1.39
CA SER A 624 -12.23 -42.21 0.98
C SER A 624 -11.21 -43.08 1.70
N GLY A 625 -10.25 -43.62 0.96
CA GLY A 625 -9.08 -44.27 1.56
C GLY A 625 -8.33 -43.25 2.41
N GLU A 626 -8.25 -43.54 3.71
CA GLU A 626 -7.21 -43.00 4.58
C GLU A 626 -5.87 -43.30 3.91
N HIS A 627 -5.25 -42.28 3.33
CA HIS A 627 -3.82 -42.29 3.10
C HIS A 627 -3.18 -42.23 4.49
N GLU A 628 -2.93 -43.40 5.10
CA GLU A 628 -1.84 -43.51 6.07
C GLU A 628 -0.59 -42.99 5.36
N GLU A 629 -0.18 -41.75 5.67
CA GLU A 629 1.08 -41.20 5.18
C GLU A 629 2.18 -42.18 5.60
N LYS A 630 2.71 -42.92 4.62
CA LYS A 630 3.84 -43.80 4.83
C LYS A 630 4.99 -42.95 5.36
N PHE A 631 5.45 -43.26 6.57
CA PHE A 631 6.61 -42.60 7.15
C PHE A 631 7.81 -42.69 6.20
N ASP A 632 8.13 -41.58 5.54
CA ASP A 632 9.31 -41.46 4.70
C ASP A 632 10.47 -40.90 5.53
N PHE A 633 11.44 -41.77 5.82
CA PHE A 633 12.64 -41.38 6.53
C PHE A 633 13.46 -40.32 5.76
N GLY A 634 13.45 -40.38 4.42
CA GLY A 634 14.18 -39.43 3.58
C GLY A 634 13.64 -38.02 3.74
N GLU A 635 12.32 -37.85 3.68
CA GLU A 635 11.66 -36.56 3.84
C GLU A 635 11.90 -35.96 5.24
N VAL A 636 11.72 -36.74 6.30
CA VAL A 636 11.96 -36.30 7.67
C VAL A 636 13.42 -35.89 7.88
N PHE A 637 14.37 -36.62 7.30
CA PHE A 637 15.79 -36.29 7.39
C PHE A 637 16.14 -35.00 6.64
N VAL A 638 15.62 -34.82 5.41
CA VAL A 638 15.85 -33.60 4.61
C VAL A 638 15.26 -32.38 5.31
N HIS A 639 14.01 -32.47 5.79
CA HIS A 639 13.36 -31.38 6.51
C HIS A 639 14.14 -30.99 7.77
N GLN A 640 14.60 -31.98 8.55
CA GLN A 640 15.41 -31.71 9.74
C GLN A 640 16.78 -31.11 9.41
N ALA A 641 17.40 -31.51 8.29
CA ALA A 641 18.65 -30.94 7.83
C ALA A 641 18.50 -29.46 7.48
N ILE A 642 17.44 -29.11 6.75
CA ILE A 642 17.11 -27.72 6.42
C ILE A 642 16.90 -26.92 7.70
N HIS A 643 16.06 -27.40 8.62
CA HIS A 643 15.80 -26.73 9.89
C HIS A 643 17.08 -26.49 10.70
N THR A 644 17.98 -27.48 10.76
CA THR A 644 19.25 -27.37 11.50
C THR A 644 20.15 -26.30 10.89
N ILE A 645 20.31 -26.30 9.56
CA ILE A 645 21.14 -25.34 8.83
C ILE A 645 20.56 -23.92 8.96
N GLU A 646 19.25 -23.79 8.76
CA GLU A 646 18.54 -22.52 8.87
C GLU A 646 18.65 -21.94 10.28
N PHE A 647 18.45 -22.76 11.32
CA PHE A 647 18.56 -22.30 12.70
C PHE A 647 19.98 -21.83 13.04
N CYS A 648 21.01 -22.62 12.72
CA CYS A 648 22.40 -22.28 13.04
C CYS A 648 22.87 -21.02 12.30
N LEU A 649 22.63 -20.92 10.98
CA LEU A 649 22.98 -19.74 10.19
C LEU A 649 22.10 -18.53 10.54
N GLY A 650 20.82 -18.77 10.79
CA GLY A 650 19.84 -17.79 11.22
C GLY A 650 20.23 -17.13 12.55
N CYS A 651 20.74 -17.89 13.52
CA CYS A 651 21.21 -17.32 14.80
C CYS A 651 22.26 -16.22 14.61
N VAL A 652 23.24 -16.45 13.72
CA VAL A 652 24.30 -15.48 13.41
C VAL A 652 23.75 -14.30 12.61
N SER A 653 23.00 -14.60 11.55
CA SER A 653 22.42 -13.61 10.65
C SER A 653 21.45 -12.65 11.37
N HIS A 654 20.55 -13.19 12.19
CA HIS A 654 19.57 -12.39 12.94
C HIS A 654 20.26 -11.53 13.99
N THR A 655 21.24 -12.06 14.73
CA THR A 655 21.99 -11.27 15.72
C THR A 655 22.72 -10.10 15.05
N ALA A 656 23.36 -10.32 13.90
CA ALA A 656 23.97 -9.25 13.11
C ALA A 656 22.92 -8.26 12.58
N SER A 657 21.75 -8.74 12.15
CA SER A 657 20.65 -7.88 11.67
C SER A 657 20.14 -6.92 12.74
N TYR A 658 20.25 -7.24 14.04
CA TYR A 658 19.87 -6.32 15.12
C TYR A 658 20.75 -5.07 15.21
N LEU A 659 21.92 -5.05 14.56
CA LEU A 659 22.73 -3.83 14.39
C LEU A 659 21.97 -2.72 13.63
N ARG A 660 20.87 -3.05 12.94
CA ARG A 660 19.94 -2.07 12.36
C ARG A 660 19.38 -1.09 13.40
N LEU A 661 19.18 -1.54 14.65
CA LEU A 661 18.67 -0.71 15.73
C LEU A 661 19.63 0.44 16.01
N TRP A 662 20.92 0.12 16.09
CA TRP A 662 22.00 1.07 16.23
C TRP A 662 22.14 1.96 15.00
N ALA A 663 22.22 1.37 13.79
CA ALA A 663 22.47 2.10 12.56
C ALA A 663 21.40 3.18 12.30
N LEU A 664 20.12 2.85 12.44
CA LEU A 664 19.04 3.81 12.23
C LEU A 664 18.99 4.87 13.34
N SER A 665 19.27 4.48 14.58
CA SER A 665 19.34 5.42 15.71
C SER A 665 20.48 6.42 15.59
N LEU A 666 21.59 6.03 14.97
CA LEU A 666 22.70 6.92 14.65
C LEU A 666 22.32 7.87 13.51
N ALA A 667 21.83 7.32 12.40
CA ALA A 667 21.43 8.09 11.22
C ALA A 667 20.36 9.14 11.56
N HIS A 668 19.37 8.78 12.39
CA HIS A 668 18.34 9.72 12.85
C HIS A 668 18.91 10.83 13.73
N ALA A 669 19.92 10.55 14.57
CA ALA A 669 20.59 11.59 15.35
C ALA A 669 21.45 12.51 14.47
N ASP A 670 22.18 11.96 13.52
CA ASP A 670 23.06 12.71 12.63
C ASP A 670 22.28 13.61 11.67
N GLN A 671 21.18 13.09 11.08
CA GLN A 671 20.31 13.87 10.21
C GLN A 671 19.70 15.06 10.95
N ARG A 672 19.27 14.87 12.21
CA ARG A 672 18.75 15.96 13.06
C ARG A 672 19.82 17.00 13.38
N ASN A 673 21.05 16.57 13.67
CA ASN A 673 22.17 17.48 13.88
C ASN A 673 22.41 18.32 12.60
N CYS A 674 22.44 17.70 11.41
CA CYS A 674 22.59 18.41 10.13
C CYS A 674 21.47 19.45 9.93
N SER A 675 20.21 19.06 10.12
CA SER A 675 19.06 19.95 9.94
C SER A 675 19.08 21.13 10.92
N ARG A 676 19.62 20.95 12.14
CA ARG A 676 19.73 22.02 13.14
C ARG A 676 20.85 23.00 12.80
N ASP A 677 22.03 22.50 12.44
CA ASP A 677 23.21 23.35 12.18
C ASP A 677 23.09 24.10 10.85
N HIS A 678 22.26 23.61 9.92
CA HIS A 678 22.04 24.21 8.62
C HIS A 678 20.53 24.31 8.26
N PRO A 679 19.77 25.25 8.89
CA PRO A 679 18.35 25.43 8.58
C PRO A 679 18.10 25.83 7.12
N ASP A 680 19.00 26.61 6.51
CA ASP A 680 18.90 27.08 5.12
C ASP A 680 19.35 26.04 4.08
N MET A 681 20.01 24.95 4.50
CA MET A 681 20.52 23.88 3.62
C MET A 681 19.76 22.55 3.77
N GLY A 682 18.58 22.57 4.41
CA GLY A 682 17.73 21.40 4.64
C GLY A 682 17.26 20.66 3.37
N TYR A 683 17.42 21.25 2.19
CA TYR A 683 17.11 20.60 0.90
C TYR A 683 18.22 19.72 0.33
N ILE A 684 19.47 19.84 0.81
CA ILE A 684 20.62 19.10 0.25
C ILE A 684 20.97 17.86 1.09
N CYS A 685 20.72 17.88 2.40
CA CYS A 685 21.01 16.73 3.30
C CYS A 685 20.09 15.50 3.04
N SER A 686 19.02 15.62 2.23
CA SER A 686 18.11 14.53 1.84
C SER A 686 18.55 13.73 0.61
N LEU A 687 19.61 14.15 -0.09
CA LEU A 687 20.20 13.45 -1.23
C LEU A 687 21.59 12.92 -0.82
N GLY A 688 21.68 11.64 -0.47
CA GLY A 688 22.92 10.98 -0.05
C GLY A 688 24.02 11.01 -1.12
N HIS A 689 24.81 12.08 -1.16
CA HIS A 689 25.97 12.21 -2.05
C HIS A 689 27.29 12.01 -1.26
N PRO A 690 28.13 11.02 -1.59
CA PRO A 690 29.31 10.66 -0.79
C PRO A 690 30.59 11.49 -1.07
N TYR A 691 30.48 12.60 -1.81
CA TYR A 691 31.65 13.39 -2.20
C TYR A 691 31.41 14.86 -1.91
N LEU A 692 31.71 15.30 -0.69
CA LEU A 692 32.07 16.70 -0.36
C LEU A 692 32.66 16.72 1.06
N ARG A 693 33.89 16.19 1.21
CA ARG A 693 34.80 16.59 2.29
C ARG A 693 35.62 17.77 1.76
N TYR A 694 35.36 18.98 2.25
CA TYR A 694 36.34 20.06 2.18
C TYR A 694 37.08 20.15 3.53
N PRO A 695 38.42 20.28 3.52
CA PRO A 695 39.18 20.53 4.74
C PRO A 695 39.00 21.98 5.20
N SER A 696 38.84 22.14 6.51
CA SER A 696 38.74 23.40 7.22
C SER A 696 40.01 24.25 7.05
N LEU A 697 39.88 25.40 6.41
CA LEU A 697 40.81 26.53 6.55
C LEU A 697 39.98 27.75 6.98
N HIS A 698 39.87 27.95 8.29
CA HIS A 698 39.42 29.21 8.86
C HIS A 698 40.64 29.95 9.40
N GLY A 699 41.04 30.98 8.66
CA GLY A 699 41.96 32.02 9.11
C GLY A 699 41.40 33.37 8.68
N ARG A 700 41.11 34.21 9.69
CA ARG A 700 40.75 35.64 9.64
C ARG A 700 39.28 36.00 9.38
N SER A 701 38.63 36.29 10.51
CA SER A 701 37.51 37.21 10.68
C SER A 701 37.80 38.62 10.13
N VAL A 702 36.90 39.16 9.31
CA VAL A 702 36.66 40.61 9.19
C VAL A 702 35.15 40.82 9.14
N CYS A 703 34.63 41.45 10.20
CA CYS A 703 33.28 42.01 10.26
C CYS A 703 33.16 43.17 9.27
N ILE A 704 32.14 43.21 8.40
CA ILE A 704 31.60 44.48 7.90
C ILE A 704 30.08 44.39 7.84
N SER A 705 29.47 45.20 8.71
CA SER A 705 28.06 45.57 8.76
C SER A 705 27.65 46.44 7.57
N SER A 706 26.45 46.15 7.05
CA SER A 706 25.44 47.06 6.50
C SER A 706 25.83 48.45 5.97
N HIS A 707 25.33 48.70 4.75
CA HIS A 707 24.82 49.95 4.16
C HIS A 707 25.50 50.50 2.90
N SER A 708 24.64 50.61 1.89
CA SER A 708 24.50 51.68 0.90
C SER A 708 25.48 51.80 -0.28
N SER A 709 24.84 51.74 -1.46
CA SER A 709 25.01 52.63 -2.62
C SER A 709 26.31 52.61 -3.41
N ALA A 710 26.16 52.08 -4.63
CA ALA A 710 26.46 52.71 -5.91
C ALA A 710 27.92 53.05 -6.29
N SER A 711 28.20 52.80 -7.58
CA SER A 711 29.28 53.35 -8.44
C SER A 711 30.71 52.94 -8.08
N LEU A 712 31.68 52.83 -8.98
CA LEU A 712 31.80 52.67 -10.43
C LEU A 712 33.32 52.57 -10.64
N SER A 713 33.79 51.69 -11.54
CA SER A 713 35.16 51.60 -12.08
C SER A 713 36.30 51.38 -11.07
N VAL A 714 37.31 50.57 -11.37
CA VAL A 714 38.43 50.97 -12.22
C VAL A 714 39.22 49.74 -12.65
N HIS A 715 39.62 49.81 -13.91
CA HIS A 715 40.49 48.95 -14.69
C HIS A 715 41.94 48.88 -14.16
N SER A 716 42.63 47.84 -14.63
CA SER A 716 44.09 47.79 -14.84
C SER A 716 44.94 47.47 -13.60
N HIS A 717 46.04 46.71 -13.66
CA HIS A 717 46.82 46.12 -14.75
C HIS A 717 47.64 44.98 -14.12
N TYR A 718 47.77 43.84 -14.84
CA TYR A 718 48.99 43.02 -15.04
C TYR A 718 49.90 42.72 -13.82
N THR A 719 50.36 41.50 -13.55
CA THR A 719 51.15 40.65 -14.45
C THR A 719 51.44 39.29 -13.78
N HIS A 720 51.47 38.22 -14.59
CA HIS A 720 52.29 37.01 -14.45
C HIS A 720 52.05 36.00 -13.29
N CYS A 721 51.25 34.97 -13.58
CA CYS A 721 51.73 33.58 -13.55
C CYS A 721 50.83 32.67 -14.39
N SER A 722 51.35 32.32 -15.56
CA SER A 722 50.83 31.31 -16.49
C SER A 722 51.23 29.91 -16.03
N ASN A 723 50.24 29.01 -15.90
CA ASN A 723 50.25 27.63 -16.43
C ASN A 723 49.29 26.74 -15.62
N LEU A 724 48.06 26.56 -16.11
CA LEU A 724 47.58 25.25 -16.57
C LEU A 724 46.22 25.44 -17.26
N ARG A 725 46.24 25.21 -18.57
CA ARG A 725 45.11 25.23 -19.49
C ARG A 725 44.44 23.85 -19.41
N HIS A 726 43.17 23.78 -19.03
CA HIS A 726 42.14 22.92 -19.63
C HIS A 726 40.83 23.04 -18.84
N SER A 727 39.72 23.14 -19.58
CA SER A 727 38.32 23.11 -19.11
C SER A 727 37.68 24.44 -18.66
N VAL A 728 37.52 25.38 -19.61
CA VAL A 728 36.52 26.46 -19.52
C VAL A 728 35.59 26.32 -20.72
N GLU A 729 34.55 25.51 -20.58
CA GLU A 729 33.39 25.51 -21.49
C GLU A 729 32.19 24.80 -20.83
N ALA A 730 31.69 25.34 -19.71
CA ALA A 730 30.48 24.82 -19.07
C ALA A 730 29.71 25.83 -18.17
N VAL A 731 29.86 27.14 -18.38
CA VAL A 731 29.16 28.15 -17.54
C VAL A 731 28.34 29.13 -18.38
N LYS A 732 27.63 28.63 -19.40
CA LYS A 732 26.76 29.47 -20.23
C LYS A 732 25.46 28.79 -20.68
N VAL A 733 24.81 28.00 -19.83
CA VAL A 733 23.37 27.72 -19.98
C VAL A 733 22.77 27.45 -18.58
N CYS A 734 22.43 28.51 -17.86
CA CYS A 734 21.56 28.38 -16.69
C CYS A 734 20.50 29.47 -16.77
N SER A 735 19.44 29.17 -17.51
CA SER A 735 18.13 29.78 -17.36
C SER A 735 17.12 28.86 -18.03
N ILE A 736 16.02 28.64 -17.29
CA ILE A 736 14.75 28.03 -17.70
C ILE A 736 14.65 26.50 -17.45
N ILE A 737 13.62 26.18 -16.66
CA ILE A 737 12.90 24.90 -16.45
C ILE A 737 13.31 24.06 -15.22
N ASN A 738 12.53 24.23 -14.15
CA ASN A 738 12.38 23.31 -13.02
C ASN A 738 11.65 22.02 -13.46
N TYR A 739 12.23 20.85 -13.20
CA TYR A 739 11.50 19.59 -13.01
C TYR A 739 12.14 18.77 -11.88
N VAL A 740 11.30 18.33 -10.95
CA VAL A 740 11.61 17.41 -9.85
C VAL A 740 11.53 15.98 -10.39
N LEU A 741 12.62 15.19 -10.28
CA LEU A 741 12.65 13.77 -10.59
C LEU A 741 12.36 12.92 -9.34
N GLN A 742 11.42 11.97 -9.44
CA GLN A 742 11.20 10.91 -8.46
C GLN A 742 12.11 9.68 -8.74
N PRO A 743 12.51 8.92 -7.70
CA PRO A 743 13.44 7.80 -7.81
C PRO A 743 12.69 6.46 -8.04
N SER A 744 12.43 6.11 -9.30
CA SER A 744 12.04 4.74 -9.70
C SER A 744 12.30 4.51 -11.18
N CYS A 745 13.57 4.56 -11.61
CA CYS A 745 13.93 4.22 -12.99
C CYS A 745 15.24 3.41 -13.03
N MET A 746 15.12 2.13 -13.38
CA MET A 746 16.23 1.29 -13.85
C MET A 746 16.45 1.55 -15.35
N MET A 747 17.71 1.54 -15.78
CA MET A 747 18.13 1.76 -17.16
C MET A 747 17.34 0.92 -18.18
N LEU A 748 16.90 1.57 -19.27
CA LEU A 748 16.56 0.93 -20.54
C LEU A 748 17.12 1.78 -21.71
N GLN A 749 17.54 1.08 -22.76
CA GLN A 749 18.43 1.44 -23.88
C GLN A 749 18.16 2.75 -24.68
N PRO A 750 19.16 3.23 -25.47
CA PRO A 750 19.24 4.60 -26.00
C PRO A 750 18.53 4.88 -27.34
N SER A 751 17.32 4.34 -27.59
CA SER A 751 16.65 4.55 -28.90
C SER A 751 15.17 4.93 -28.87
N CYS A 752 14.64 5.45 -27.76
CA CYS A 752 13.23 5.88 -27.69
C CYS A 752 13.08 7.41 -27.70
N LYS A 753 12.49 7.97 -28.76
CA LYS A 753 12.14 9.40 -28.88
C LYS A 753 10.68 9.62 -28.43
N MET A 754 10.46 10.56 -27.51
CA MET A 754 9.13 10.99 -27.05
C MET A 754 8.35 11.72 -28.15
N LEU A 755 7.07 11.37 -28.32
CA LEU A 755 6.04 12.20 -28.93
C LEU A 755 4.90 12.39 -27.90
N GLN A 756 4.76 13.64 -27.43
CA GLN A 756 3.69 14.30 -26.66
C GLN A 756 2.80 13.54 -25.63
N PRO A 757 2.45 14.21 -24.51
CA PRO A 757 1.57 13.65 -23.48
C PRO A 757 0.11 13.66 -23.94
N GLY A 758 -0.51 12.47 -24.07
CA GLY A 758 -1.96 12.35 -24.25
C GLY A 758 -2.47 11.44 -25.39
N CYS A 759 -1.61 10.73 -26.11
CA CYS A 759 -2.07 9.84 -27.18
C CYS A 759 -2.26 8.39 -26.67
N LYS A 760 -3.52 7.91 -26.63
CA LYS A 760 -3.83 6.48 -26.45
C LYS A 760 -3.99 5.84 -27.84
N MET A 761 -3.00 5.06 -28.29
CA MET A 761 -3.23 4.08 -29.36
C MET A 761 -3.63 2.74 -28.76
N LEU A 762 -4.88 2.35 -28.99
CA LEU A 762 -5.35 0.98 -28.80
C LEU A 762 -4.85 0.11 -29.97
N GLN A 763 -4.21 -1.02 -29.65
CA GLN A 763 -4.18 -2.18 -30.54
C GLN A 763 -4.81 -3.41 -29.85
N PRO A 764 -5.37 -4.36 -30.62
CA PRO A 764 -6.32 -5.34 -30.14
C PRO A 764 -5.63 -6.69 -29.82
N SER A 765 -5.15 -6.87 -28.59
CA SER A 765 -4.83 -8.21 -28.05
C SER A 765 -4.34 -8.28 -26.58
N CYS A 766 -4.38 -7.19 -25.79
CA CYS A 766 -3.91 -7.24 -24.40
C CYS A 766 -5.08 -7.34 -23.41
N MET A 767 -5.24 -8.50 -22.76
CA MET A 767 -6.09 -8.68 -21.59
C MET A 767 -5.24 -8.54 -20.32
N MET A 768 -5.52 -7.52 -19.51
CA MET A 768 -5.10 -7.43 -18.11
C MET A 768 -6.36 -7.45 -17.25
N LEU A 769 -6.54 -8.53 -16.47
CA LEU A 769 -7.59 -8.65 -15.46
C LEU A 769 -7.31 -7.67 -14.32
N GLN A 770 -8.22 -6.70 -14.14
CA GLN A 770 -8.28 -5.86 -12.96
C GLN A 770 -9.20 -6.52 -11.92
N SER A 771 -8.78 -6.51 -10.64
CA SER A 771 -9.55 -6.99 -9.49
C SER A 771 -10.76 -6.08 -9.25
N GLY A 772 -11.93 -6.45 -9.81
CA GLY A 772 -13.17 -5.71 -9.58
C GLY A 772 -14.34 -5.99 -10.54
N CYS A 773 -14.14 -6.75 -11.62
CA CYS A 773 -15.22 -7.04 -12.57
C CYS A 773 -15.95 -8.35 -12.20
N MET A 774 -17.19 -8.25 -11.69
CA MET A 774 -18.11 -9.39 -11.61
C MET A 774 -18.91 -9.47 -12.92
N MET A 775 -18.62 -10.46 -13.76
CA MET A 775 -19.44 -10.77 -14.95
C MET A 775 -20.67 -11.60 -14.56
N LEU A 776 -21.84 -11.11 -14.96
CA LEU A 776 -23.12 -11.81 -15.00
C LEU A 776 -23.32 -12.34 -16.43
N GLN A 777 -22.95 -13.58 -16.72
CA GLN A 777 -23.63 -14.41 -17.74
C GLN A 777 -23.15 -15.87 -17.72
N PHE A 778 -24.10 -16.80 -17.80
CA PHE A 778 -23.89 -18.23 -17.99
C PHE A 778 -23.36 -18.50 -19.41
N GLY A 779 -22.21 -19.17 -19.53
CA GLY A 779 -21.82 -19.82 -20.80
C GLY A 779 -20.41 -19.59 -21.38
N CYS A 780 -19.38 -19.27 -20.58
CA CYS A 780 -18.00 -19.31 -21.11
C CYS A 780 -17.29 -20.62 -20.74
N MET A 781 -17.02 -21.47 -21.74
CA MET A 781 -16.06 -22.57 -21.65
C MET A 781 -14.64 -22.05 -21.90
N MET A 782 -13.70 -22.53 -21.09
CA MET A 782 -12.26 -22.23 -21.17
C MET A 782 -11.62 -22.92 -22.39
N LEU A 783 -10.79 -22.20 -23.13
CA LEU A 783 -9.77 -22.74 -24.03
C LEU A 783 -8.40 -22.31 -23.54
#